data_AF-A0A938S639-F1
#
_entry.id   AF-A0A938S639-F1
#
_cell.length_a   1.000
_cell.length_b   1.000
_cell.length_c   1.000
_cell.angle_alpha   90.00
_cell.angle_beta   90.00
_cell.angle_gamma   90.00
#
_symmetry.space_group_name_H-M   'P 1'
#
loop_
_entity.id
_entity.type
_entity.pdbx_description
1 polymer ?
#
loop_
_entity_poly.entity_id
_entity_poly.type
_entity_poly.pdbx_seq_one_letter_code
_entity_poly.pdbx_strand_id
1 'polypeptide(L)'
;MDLATPDDTTSPYSRLFLLLLPLCSGAMFLSALILFAIQPMFTKMILPLLGGTPAVWNTAVMFFQAVLLAGYLYAHLLSRLRRLRNQVLIHVAVLVVGLLFLPVRVGLEWTPTASTHPVPWLIALLAVSIGVPFFAISATAPLLQRWFSRSDHPHASDPYFLYVSSNIGGLAALLAYPTLVEPTFGLAQQGQLWTAGYALLAALIAGFALSLWLAQRGYRPPEIAEIVASLDTMPAVRSGVVRRYREYALTSTLQTVTWAMRARWVALAFVPSALLLAVTLHISTDVASAPFLWVAPLLLYSLSFVLVFARRPLLKHKWMLMLQPWVYALVALGITQTGDLSFILALHLLTLFVAAMVFHGELVRRRPVVEHLTEFYLWMSVGGLLGGVFCVLIAPVVFNAVLEYPLVLALSCLLLPSRERPVRSGVLKRDLHSPASTAQAEPARFVVASSDAIFMLLRAHYKRGLDLVLPVAVAAACFVIWQRLDLYALGKTGPILFFLALGLVLFLFRKRPLRFALAFSLLLFSTILLDEVDGRRIRKEGIRSLSSVVRDARSRQLFQARSFFGVYTVSASKWGNVHKLYHGTTLHGDQDMDEENLFAPRTYYDPRSPLAQVFEALRSVRRLNHVGVTGLGAGTLTCYQVPGQKMTFFEIDPTIERIARDPNLFRYLELRGQDVEVVIGDGRQSLARRPDGTFDLLVLDAFSSDAIPVHLLTREALAIYLAKLAPGGVILYHISNRYVDLEAVVANLALDCGAAALIQEYEPSSEDEETWDASSSTWVAVARTFDDLGPLESDDRWRPPDPDARVGVWTDDYS
;
A
#
# COMPACT_ATOMS: atom_id res chain seq x y z
N MET A 1 -21.27 11.76 -57.14
CA MET A 1 -20.59 12.49 -56.07
C MET A 1 -19.16 12.65 -56.52
N ASP A 2 -18.78 13.86 -56.90
CA ASP A 2 -17.43 14.16 -57.36
C ASP A 2 -16.41 13.81 -56.29
N LEU A 3 -15.39 13.06 -56.71
CA LEU A 3 -14.25 12.64 -55.92
C LEU A 3 -13.45 13.89 -55.54
N ALA A 4 -13.56 14.33 -54.30
CA ALA A 4 -12.62 15.28 -53.73
C ALA A 4 -11.21 14.67 -53.78
N THR A 5 -10.33 15.32 -54.52
CA THR A 5 -8.90 15.03 -54.65
C THR A 5 -8.17 15.13 -53.30
N PRO A 6 -7.14 14.31 -53.05
CA PRO A 6 -6.44 14.22 -51.77
C PRO A 6 -5.31 15.26 -51.62
N ASP A 7 -5.58 16.56 -51.84
CA ASP A 7 -4.50 17.57 -51.88
C ASP A 7 -4.73 18.85 -51.06
N ASP A 8 -5.66 18.86 -50.10
CA ASP A 8 -5.83 20.01 -49.19
C ASP A 8 -5.14 19.83 -47.82
N THR A 9 -3.85 19.51 -47.84
CA THR A 9 -3.00 19.48 -46.63
C THR A 9 -2.62 20.88 -46.14
N THR A 10 -3.11 21.94 -46.80
CA THR A 10 -2.78 23.34 -46.49
C THR A 10 -3.86 24.09 -45.71
N SER A 11 -5.08 23.55 -45.64
CA SER A 11 -6.13 24.10 -44.79
C SER A 11 -5.73 24.11 -43.30
N PRO A 12 -5.88 25.23 -42.56
CA PRO A 12 -5.58 25.27 -41.13
C PRO A 12 -6.38 24.23 -40.32
N TYR A 13 -7.53 23.79 -40.84
CA TYR A 13 -8.36 22.74 -40.24
C TYR A 13 -7.72 21.35 -40.30
N SER A 14 -6.97 21.01 -41.35
CA SER A 14 -6.30 19.69 -41.47
C SER A 14 -5.10 19.58 -40.52
N ARG A 15 -4.38 20.69 -40.28
CA ARG A 15 -3.29 20.75 -39.29
C ARG A 15 -3.82 20.64 -37.85
N LEU A 16 -4.92 21.32 -37.52
CA LEU A 16 -5.58 21.22 -36.20
C LEU A 16 -6.13 19.81 -35.93
N PHE A 17 -6.62 19.14 -36.96
CA PHE A 17 -7.08 17.75 -36.88
C PHE A 17 -5.93 16.77 -36.54
N LEU A 18 -4.74 16.96 -37.12
CA LEU A 18 -3.55 16.16 -36.83
C LEU A 18 -3.04 16.35 -35.39
N LEU A 19 -3.34 17.49 -34.75
CA LEU A 19 -2.93 17.79 -33.38
C LEU A 19 -3.83 17.16 -32.30
N LEU A 20 -5.02 16.66 -32.64
CA LEU A 20 -5.98 16.10 -31.68
C LEU A 20 -5.40 14.92 -30.89
N LEU A 21 -4.77 13.96 -31.58
CA LEU A 21 -4.22 12.77 -30.94
C LEU A 21 -2.99 13.08 -30.07
N PRO A 22 -1.97 13.85 -30.54
CA PRO A 22 -0.84 14.27 -29.71
C PRO A 22 -1.27 15.07 -28.47
N LEU A 23 -2.16 16.06 -28.61
CA LEU A 23 -2.62 16.88 -27.48
C LEU A 23 -3.38 16.05 -26.46
N CYS A 24 -4.31 15.19 -26.92
CA CYS A 24 -5.05 14.29 -26.03
C CYS A 24 -4.12 13.32 -25.30
N SER A 25 -3.18 12.68 -26.02
CA SER A 25 -2.25 11.71 -25.42
C SER A 25 -1.28 12.39 -24.45
N GLY A 26 -0.75 13.57 -24.81
CA GLY A 26 0.14 14.35 -23.96
C GLY A 26 -0.53 14.87 -22.70
N ALA A 27 -1.78 15.37 -22.81
CA ALA A 27 -2.57 15.77 -21.65
C ALA A 27 -2.88 14.58 -20.73
N MET A 28 -3.26 13.42 -21.28
CA MET A 28 -3.50 12.21 -20.48
C MET A 28 -2.23 11.69 -19.81
N PHE A 29 -1.10 11.71 -20.50
CA PHE A 29 0.21 11.34 -19.94
C PHE A 29 0.59 12.26 -18.79
N LEU A 30 0.58 13.58 -19.01
CA LEU A 30 0.96 14.56 -18.00
C LEU A 30 0.00 14.53 -16.80
N SER A 31 -1.30 14.42 -17.05
CA SER A 31 -2.33 14.27 -16.02
C SER A 31 -2.04 13.09 -15.10
N ALA A 32 -1.74 11.93 -15.66
CA ALA A 32 -1.40 10.77 -14.86
C ALA A 32 -0.04 10.93 -14.16
N LEU A 33 0.96 11.51 -14.81
CA LEU A 33 2.27 11.75 -14.22
C LEU A 33 2.14 12.59 -12.94
N ILE A 34 1.45 13.72 -12.99
CA ILE A 34 1.27 14.56 -11.79
C ILE A 34 0.31 13.95 -10.76
N LEU A 35 -0.69 13.17 -11.20
CA LEU A 35 -1.62 12.46 -10.30
C LEU A 35 -0.94 11.35 -9.49
N PHE A 36 0.07 10.69 -10.05
CA PHE A 36 0.84 9.66 -9.34
C PHE A 36 2.03 10.24 -8.56
N ALA A 37 2.68 11.31 -9.05
CA ALA A 37 3.81 11.95 -8.36
C ALA A 37 3.39 12.62 -7.03
N ILE A 38 2.15 13.08 -6.91
CA ILE A 38 1.67 13.78 -5.71
C ILE A 38 1.61 12.88 -4.48
N GLN A 39 1.36 11.58 -4.63
CA GLN A 39 1.11 10.67 -3.51
C GLN A 39 2.35 10.49 -2.62
N PRO A 40 3.53 10.12 -3.15
CA PRO A 40 4.74 10.04 -2.33
C PRO A 40 5.20 11.42 -1.84
N MET A 41 5.09 12.47 -2.66
CA MET A 41 5.42 13.85 -2.26
C MET A 41 4.61 14.31 -1.05
N PHE A 42 3.29 14.14 -1.09
CA PHE A 42 2.41 14.56 0.00
C PHE A 42 2.64 13.73 1.26
N THR A 43 2.87 12.42 1.12
CA THR A 43 3.15 11.53 2.26
C THR A 43 4.42 11.96 2.99
N LYS A 44 5.46 12.39 2.26
CA LYS A 44 6.69 12.95 2.85
C LYS A 44 6.44 14.29 3.55
N MET A 45 5.61 15.17 2.97
CA MET A 45 5.24 16.45 3.60
C MET A 45 4.50 16.30 4.94
N ILE A 46 3.73 15.23 5.15
CA ILE A 46 2.99 14.99 6.40
C ILE A 46 3.72 14.11 7.40
N LEU A 47 4.90 13.59 7.04
CA LEU A 47 5.75 12.75 7.90
C LEU A 47 5.96 13.37 9.29
N PRO A 48 6.22 14.68 9.44
CA PRO A 48 6.45 15.29 10.75
C PRO A 48 5.24 15.32 11.69
N LEU A 49 4.04 14.98 11.20
CA LEU A 49 2.78 15.07 11.96
C LEU A 49 2.33 13.71 12.51
N LEU A 50 2.50 12.64 11.74
CA LEU A 50 2.00 11.30 12.08
C LEU A 50 3.11 10.23 12.07
N GLY A 51 4.36 10.62 11.83
CA GLY A 51 5.46 9.69 11.61
C GLY A 51 5.36 8.94 10.28
N GLY A 52 6.30 8.02 10.06
CA GLY A 52 6.48 7.26 8.82
C GLY A 52 5.69 5.97 8.74
N THR A 53 4.49 5.91 9.31
CA THR A 53 3.77 4.63 9.41
C THR A 53 3.10 4.25 8.09
N PRO A 54 2.97 2.95 7.79
CA PRO A 54 2.31 2.47 6.56
C PRO A 54 0.82 2.83 6.51
N ALA A 55 0.20 3.08 7.67
CA ALA A 55 -1.19 3.52 7.76
C ALA A 55 -1.41 4.92 7.17
N VAL A 56 -0.42 5.82 7.28
CA VAL A 56 -0.47 7.15 6.64
C VAL A 56 -0.56 6.99 5.13
N TRP A 57 0.32 6.18 4.53
CA TRP A 57 0.31 5.86 3.10
C TRP A 57 -1.01 5.22 2.66
N ASN A 58 -1.46 4.17 3.35
CA ASN A 58 -2.71 3.48 3.01
C ASN A 58 -3.93 4.41 3.10
N THR A 59 -3.97 5.30 4.10
CA THR A 59 -5.02 6.31 4.23
C THR A 59 -4.97 7.32 3.09
N ALA A 60 -3.78 7.79 2.70
CA ALA A 60 -3.60 8.67 1.56
C ALA A 60 -4.06 8.01 0.25
N VAL A 61 -3.67 6.76 -0.01
CA VAL A 61 -4.12 5.99 -1.18
C VAL A 61 -5.65 5.85 -1.20
N MET A 62 -6.28 5.47 -0.07
CA MET A 62 -7.75 5.39 0.01
C MET A 62 -8.41 6.75 -0.26
N PHE A 63 -7.87 7.84 0.30
CA PHE A 63 -8.37 9.18 0.04
C PHE A 63 -8.28 9.53 -1.46
N PHE A 64 -7.13 9.29 -2.10
CA PHE A 64 -6.96 9.53 -3.53
C PHE A 64 -7.91 8.66 -4.38
N GLN A 65 -8.19 7.43 -3.96
CA GLN A 65 -9.23 6.59 -4.59
C GLN A 65 -10.63 7.20 -4.44
N ALA A 66 -10.95 7.81 -3.30
CA ALA A 66 -12.23 8.48 -3.07
C ALA A 66 -12.38 9.72 -3.95
N VAL A 67 -11.35 10.55 -4.05
CA VAL A 67 -11.37 11.75 -4.91
C VAL A 67 -11.32 11.37 -6.40
N LEU A 68 -10.65 10.28 -6.77
CA LEU A 68 -10.71 9.70 -8.12
C LEU A 68 -12.14 9.27 -8.47
N LEU A 69 -12.83 8.57 -7.57
CA LEU A 69 -14.24 8.21 -7.74
C LEU A 69 -15.12 9.47 -7.92
N ALA A 70 -14.89 10.51 -7.11
CA ALA A 70 -15.61 11.77 -7.25
C ALA A 70 -15.37 12.43 -8.62
N GLY A 71 -14.11 12.46 -9.09
CA GLY A 71 -13.75 12.97 -10.41
C GLY A 71 -14.36 12.16 -11.56
N TYR A 72 -14.44 10.84 -11.42
CA TYR A 72 -15.08 9.96 -12.40
C TYR A 72 -16.59 10.11 -12.43
N LEU A 73 -17.23 10.29 -11.26
CA LEU A 73 -18.65 10.63 -11.17
C LEU A 73 -18.92 11.97 -11.84
N TYR A 74 -18.12 13.00 -11.54
CA TYR A 74 -18.19 14.30 -12.20
C TYR A 74 -18.02 14.18 -13.71
N ALA A 75 -17.02 13.44 -14.20
CA ALA A 75 -16.80 13.20 -15.61
C ALA A 75 -18.00 12.50 -16.28
N HIS A 76 -18.57 11.50 -15.61
CA HIS A 76 -19.75 10.79 -16.07
C HIS A 76 -20.96 11.72 -16.19
N LEU A 77 -21.25 12.52 -15.15
CA LEU A 77 -22.36 13.47 -15.13
C LEU A 77 -22.17 14.58 -16.18
N LEU A 78 -20.98 15.15 -16.28
CA LEU A 78 -20.66 16.20 -17.26
C LEU A 78 -20.81 15.68 -18.70
N SER A 79 -20.41 14.42 -18.95
CA SER A 79 -20.51 13.81 -20.27
C SER A 79 -21.96 13.66 -20.79
N ARG A 80 -22.96 13.70 -19.89
CA ARG A 80 -24.40 13.65 -20.24
C ARG A 80 -24.90 14.97 -20.83
N LEU A 81 -24.20 16.08 -20.65
CA LEU A 81 -24.56 17.34 -21.28
C LEU A 81 -24.44 17.22 -22.81
N ARG A 82 -25.46 17.68 -23.54
CA ARG A 82 -25.48 17.56 -25.01
C ARG A 82 -24.39 18.41 -25.69
N ARG A 83 -24.11 19.60 -25.16
CA ARG A 83 -23.19 20.57 -25.77
C ARG A 83 -21.76 20.37 -25.26
N LEU A 84 -20.83 20.01 -26.15
CA LEU A 84 -19.40 19.88 -25.83
C LEU A 84 -18.81 21.17 -25.23
N ARG A 85 -19.20 22.34 -25.77
CA ARG A 85 -18.75 23.65 -25.28
C ARG A 85 -19.00 23.83 -23.78
N ASN A 86 -20.16 23.40 -23.27
CA ASN A 86 -20.48 23.53 -21.86
C ASN A 86 -19.60 22.59 -21.01
N GLN A 87 -19.35 21.37 -21.49
CA GLN A 87 -18.46 20.43 -20.81
C GLN A 87 -17.05 21.02 -20.67
N VAL A 88 -16.51 21.57 -21.76
CA VAL A 88 -15.19 22.22 -21.77
C VAL A 88 -15.14 23.40 -20.82
N LEU A 89 -16.09 24.34 -20.90
CA LEU A 89 -16.08 25.53 -20.05
C LEU A 89 -16.15 25.20 -18.56
N ILE A 90 -17.02 24.26 -18.18
CA ILE A 90 -17.14 23.82 -16.79
C ILE A 90 -15.83 23.17 -16.31
N HIS A 91 -15.22 22.30 -17.12
CA HIS A 91 -14.00 21.63 -16.70
C HIS A 91 -12.79 22.57 -16.64
N VAL A 92 -12.66 23.52 -17.58
CA VAL A 92 -11.62 24.56 -17.51
C VAL A 92 -11.81 25.43 -16.27
N ALA A 93 -13.05 25.78 -15.91
CA ALA A 93 -13.32 26.50 -14.66
C ALA A 93 -12.90 25.70 -13.42
N VAL A 94 -13.17 24.38 -13.39
CA VAL A 94 -12.71 23.49 -12.32
C VAL A 94 -11.18 23.45 -12.22
N LEU A 95 -10.47 23.41 -13.35
CA LEU A 95 -8.99 23.48 -13.37
C LEU A 95 -8.47 24.82 -12.85
N VAL A 96 -9.12 25.94 -13.23
CA VAL A 96 -8.75 27.28 -12.74
C VAL A 96 -8.99 27.39 -11.24
N VAL A 97 -10.09 26.85 -10.71
CA VAL A 97 -10.33 26.81 -9.26
C VAL A 97 -9.24 26.00 -8.56
N GLY A 98 -8.78 24.90 -9.14
CA GLY A 98 -7.68 24.11 -8.60
C GLY A 98 -6.37 24.89 -8.47
N LEU A 99 -6.08 25.85 -9.35
CA LEU A 99 -4.90 26.72 -9.25
C LEU A 99 -4.91 27.60 -7.98
N LEU A 100 -6.08 27.90 -7.42
CA LEU A 100 -6.21 28.71 -6.20
C LEU A 100 -5.68 27.98 -4.94
N PHE A 101 -5.53 26.66 -5.02
CA PHE A 101 -5.03 25.81 -3.93
C PHE A 101 -3.54 25.47 -4.07
N LEU A 102 -2.83 26.11 -5.02
CA LEU A 102 -1.42 25.86 -5.29
C LEU A 102 -0.55 27.06 -4.88
N PRO A 103 0.72 26.83 -4.45
CA PRO A 103 1.39 25.53 -4.34
C PRO A 103 0.86 24.69 -3.18
N VAL A 104 1.01 23.37 -3.28
CA VAL A 104 0.58 22.41 -2.25
C VAL A 104 1.32 22.70 -0.96
N ARG A 105 0.58 22.90 0.14
CA ARG A 105 1.14 23.18 1.46
C ARG A 105 0.41 22.36 2.52
N VAL A 106 1.17 21.93 3.53
CA VAL A 106 0.66 21.31 4.75
C VAL A 106 0.78 22.34 5.85
N GLY A 107 -0.34 22.70 6.48
CA GLY A 107 -0.33 23.57 7.64
C GLY A 107 0.18 22.81 8.85
N LEU A 108 1.44 22.98 9.23
CA LEU A 108 2.04 22.32 10.41
C LEU A 108 1.37 22.73 11.73
N GLU A 109 0.58 23.81 11.74
CA GLU A 109 -0.24 24.22 12.88
C GLU A 109 -1.46 23.31 13.12
N TRP A 110 -1.88 22.54 12.11
CA TRP A 110 -2.88 21.50 12.30
C TRP A 110 -2.19 20.32 12.97
N THR A 111 -2.20 20.26 14.30
CA THR A 111 -1.68 19.10 15.02
C THR A 111 -2.75 18.02 15.11
N PRO A 112 -2.42 16.73 14.91
CA PRO A 112 -3.37 15.66 15.15
C PRO A 112 -3.85 15.68 16.60
N THR A 113 -5.13 15.37 16.81
CA THR A 113 -5.66 15.17 18.16
C THR A 113 -4.97 13.97 18.80
N ALA A 114 -4.71 14.03 20.11
CA ALA A 114 -4.23 12.89 20.92
C ALA A 114 -5.30 11.79 20.96
N SER A 115 -5.47 11.09 19.85
CA SER A 115 -6.54 10.14 19.58
C SER A 115 -5.95 8.87 19.01
N THR A 116 -6.53 7.73 19.39
CA THR A 116 -6.17 6.41 18.87
C THR A 116 -6.45 6.25 17.37
N HIS A 117 -7.24 7.15 16.77
CA HIS A 117 -7.71 7.06 15.39
C HIS A 117 -7.53 8.39 14.63
N PRO A 118 -6.31 8.71 14.16
CA PRO A 118 -6.04 9.95 13.42
C PRO A 118 -6.56 9.94 11.97
N VAL A 119 -7.18 8.85 11.51
CA VAL A 119 -7.64 8.69 10.11
C VAL A 119 -8.61 9.80 9.66
N PRO A 120 -9.67 10.17 10.42
CA PRO A 120 -10.58 11.25 9.99
C PRO A 120 -9.87 12.61 9.88
N TRP A 121 -8.95 12.88 10.80
CA TRP A 121 -8.15 14.10 10.78
C TRP A 121 -7.23 14.13 9.55
N LEU A 122 -6.55 13.01 9.23
CA LEU A 122 -5.69 12.90 8.05
C LEU A 122 -6.50 13.07 6.75
N ILE A 123 -7.69 12.49 6.66
CA ILE A 123 -8.61 12.68 5.53
C ILE A 123 -8.99 14.17 5.37
N ALA A 124 -9.27 14.86 6.48
CA ALA A 124 -9.59 16.29 6.46
C ALA A 124 -8.40 17.13 5.98
N LEU A 125 -7.19 16.83 6.46
CA LEU A 125 -5.96 17.49 6.03
C LEU A 125 -5.74 17.32 4.51
N LEU A 126 -5.83 16.08 4.02
CA LEU A 126 -5.73 15.76 2.59
C LEU A 126 -6.80 16.49 1.76
N ALA A 127 -8.04 16.54 2.25
CA ALA A 127 -9.15 17.21 1.57
C ALA A 127 -8.90 18.71 1.39
N VAL A 128 -8.42 19.38 2.43
CA VAL A 128 -8.15 20.83 2.40
C VAL A 128 -6.88 21.14 1.60
N SER A 129 -5.81 20.37 1.76
CA SER A 129 -4.51 20.66 1.15
C SER A 129 -4.42 20.30 -0.34
N ILE A 130 -4.98 19.14 -0.76
CA ILE A 130 -4.79 18.63 -2.13
C ILE A 130 -6.09 18.13 -2.80
N GLY A 131 -7.20 18.04 -2.06
CA GLY A 131 -8.46 17.46 -2.57
C GLY A 131 -8.98 18.13 -3.84
N VAL A 132 -9.03 19.46 -3.87
CA VAL A 132 -9.54 20.23 -5.04
C VAL A 132 -8.67 20.08 -6.29
N PRO A 133 -7.35 20.35 -6.25
CA PRO A 133 -6.52 20.19 -7.45
C PRO A 133 -6.45 18.72 -7.90
N PHE A 134 -6.44 17.75 -6.98
CA PHE A 134 -6.49 16.33 -7.34
C PHE A 134 -7.82 15.94 -8.01
N PHE A 135 -8.96 16.41 -7.50
CA PHE A 135 -10.27 16.22 -8.11
C PHE A 135 -10.32 16.74 -9.54
N ALA A 136 -9.76 17.92 -9.78
CA ALA A 136 -9.73 18.52 -11.11
C ALA A 136 -8.93 17.66 -12.11
N ILE A 137 -7.77 17.15 -11.71
CA ILE A 137 -6.93 16.30 -12.57
C ILE A 137 -7.57 14.93 -12.79
N SER A 138 -8.17 14.33 -11.76
CA SER A 138 -8.66 12.95 -11.80
C SER A 138 -9.79 12.74 -12.82
N ALA A 139 -10.60 13.78 -13.10
CA ALA A 139 -11.64 13.75 -14.12
C ALA A 139 -11.11 13.74 -15.58
N THR A 140 -9.84 14.08 -15.79
CA THR A 140 -9.26 14.34 -17.12
C THR A 140 -9.30 13.12 -18.03
N ALA A 141 -8.82 11.96 -17.55
CA ALA A 141 -8.71 10.76 -18.39
C ALA A 141 -10.05 10.29 -19.02
N PRO A 142 -11.15 10.10 -18.26
CA PRO A 142 -12.42 9.70 -18.84
C PRO A 142 -13.06 10.81 -19.69
N LEU A 143 -12.88 12.09 -19.34
CA LEU A 143 -13.41 13.22 -20.12
C LEU A 143 -12.73 13.33 -21.49
N LEU A 144 -11.40 13.32 -21.53
CA LEU A 144 -10.65 13.46 -22.78
C LEU A 144 -10.91 12.29 -23.73
N GLN A 145 -10.99 11.06 -23.22
CA GLN A 145 -11.40 9.89 -24.04
C GLN A 145 -12.81 10.06 -24.61
N ARG A 146 -13.75 10.57 -23.80
CA ARG A 146 -15.13 10.83 -24.25
C ARG A 146 -15.20 11.95 -25.27
N TRP A 147 -14.43 13.01 -25.11
CA TRP A 147 -14.35 14.10 -26.10
C TRP A 147 -13.68 13.63 -27.40
N PHE A 148 -12.61 12.84 -27.29
CA PHE A 148 -11.91 12.26 -28.45
C PHE A 148 -12.81 11.32 -29.26
N SER A 149 -13.64 10.49 -28.61
CA SER A 149 -14.60 9.63 -29.31
C SER A 149 -15.70 10.37 -30.09
N ARG A 150 -15.86 11.69 -29.88
CA ARG A 150 -16.76 12.56 -30.66
C ARG A 150 -16.05 13.27 -31.82
N SER A 151 -14.79 12.95 -32.08
CA SER A 151 -14.04 13.47 -33.23
C SER A 151 -14.12 12.53 -34.42
N ASP A 152 -13.83 13.04 -35.61
CA ASP A 152 -13.76 12.24 -36.84
C ASP A 152 -12.41 11.51 -37.02
N HIS A 153 -11.60 11.43 -35.94
CA HIS A 153 -10.30 10.78 -36.01
C HIS A 153 -10.45 9.27 -36.29
N PRO A 154 -9.60 8.64 -37.13
CA PRO A 154 -9.70 7.21 -37.47
C PRO A 154 -9.66 6.22 -36.28
N HIS A 155 -9.19 6.69 -35.13
CA HIS A 155 -9.11 5.92 -33.88
C HIS A 155 -10.18 6.32 -32.83
N ALA A 156 -11.11 7.22 -33.15
CA ALA A 156 -12.14 7.70 -32.24
C ALA A 156 -13.14 6.61 -31.80
N SER A 157 -13.34 5.59 -32.64
CA SER A 157 -14.29 4.48 -32.37
C SER A 157 -13.83 3.52 -31.27
N ASP A 158 -12.55 3.54 -30.89
CA ASP A 158 -11.99 2.73 -29.80
C ASP A 158 -10.90 3.53 -29.05
N PRO A 159 -11.28 4.51 -28.19
CA PRO A 159 -10.32 5.37 -27.50
C PRO A 159 -9.60 4.65 -26.34
N TYR A 160 -9.96 3.41 -26.01
CA TYR A 160 -9.41 2.69 -24.85
C TYR A 160 -7.88 2.54 -24.90
N PHE A 161 -7.26 2.59 -26.09
CA PHE A 161 -5.79 2.57 -26.19
C PHE A 161 -5.13 3.83 -25.61
N LEU A 162 -5.83 4.97 -25.53
CA LEU A 162 -5.31 6.20 -24.90
C LEU A 162 -5.09 6.01 -23.39
N TYR A 163 -5.78 5.03 -22.80
CA TYR A 163 -5.53 4.61 -21.42
C TYR A 163 -4.07 4.14 -21.23
N VAL A 164 -3.40 3.65 -22.28
CA VAL A 164 -1.98 3.29 -22.22
C VAL A 164 -1.12 4.52 -21.94
N SER A 165 -1.36 5.66 -22.60
CA SER A 165 -0.63 6.91 -22.36
C SER A 165 -0.75 7.38 -20.91
N SER A 166 -1.96 7.30 -20.35
CA SER A 166 -2.21 7.60 -18.93
C SER A 166 -1.41 6.66 -18.01
N ASN A 167 -1.46 5.35 -18.23
CA ASN A 167 -0.76 4.43 -17.34
C ASN A 167 0.78 4.52 -17.47
N ILE A 168 1.32 4.81 -18.66
CA ILE A 168 2.77 5.07 -18.83
C ILE A 168 3.17 6.33 -18.05
N GLY A 169 2.37 7.40 -18.08
CA GLY A 169 2.61 8.59 -17.27
C GLY A 169 2.66 8.28 -15.77
N GLY A 170 1.73 7.46 -15.27
CA GLY A 170 1.72 7.00 -13.89
C GLY A 170 2.95 6.15 -13.53
N LEU A 171 3.34 5.19 -14.38
CA LEU A 171 4.56 4.40 -14.17
C LEU A 171 5.82 5.26 -14.19
N ALA A 172 5.91 6.22 -15.12
CA ALA A 172 7.03 7.14 -15.20
C ALA A 172 7.16 7.95 -13.90
N ALA A 173 6.04 8.44 -13.34
CA ALA A 173 6.05 9.13 -12.05
C ALA A 173 6.53 8.23 -10.90
N LEU A 174 5.99 7.01 -10.78
CA LEU A 174 6.35 6.09 -9.70
C LEU A 174 7.81 5.61 -9.78
N LEU A 175 8.37 5.47 -10.98
CA LEU A 175 9.79 5.15 -11.17
C LEU A 175 10.68 6.37 -10.93
N ALA A 176 10.33 7.51 -11.52
CA ALA A 176 11.13 8.72 -11.43
C ALA A 176 11.15 9.27 -10.00
N TYR A 177 10.12 9.07 -9.19
CA TYR A 177 10.07 9.65 -7.86
C TYR A 177 11.25 9.22 -6.97
N PRO A 178 11.46 7.93 -6.64
CA PRO A 178 12.58 7.51 -5.79
C PRO A 178 13.95 7.54 -6.52
N THR A 179 13.99 7.49 -7.86
CA THR A 179 15.27 7.39 -8.61
C THR A 179 15.81 8.72 -9.10
N LEU A 180 14.96 9.74 -9.23
CA LEU A 180 15.31 11.03 -9.84
C LEU A 180 14.72 12.21 -9.07
N VAL A 181 13.45 12.19 -8.69
CA VAL A 181 12.82 13.37 -8.07
C VAL A 181 13.31 13.56 -6.65
N GLU A 182 13.19 12.53 -5.82
CA GLU A 182 13.54 12.56 -4.41
C GLU A 182 15.05 12.78 -4.17
N PRO A 183 15.99 12.14 -4.90
CA PRO A 183 17.42 12.40 -4.71
C PRO A 183 17.92 13.75 -5.23
N THR A 184 17.10 14.48 -6.02
CA THR A 184 17.58 15.69 -6.72
C THR A 184 16.89 16.97 -6.27
N PHE A 185 15.64 16.89 -5.80
CA PHE A 185 14.82 18.06 -5.47
C PHE A 185 14.27 17.97 -4.05
N GLY A 186 14.38 19.07 -3.29
CA GLY A 186 13.68 19.23 -2.02
C GLY A 186 12.17 19.41 -2.20
N LEU A 187 11.37 19.16 -1.16
CA LEU A 187 9.90 19.18 -1.18
C LEU A 187 9.31 20.49 -1.70
N ALA A 188 9.91 21.64 -1.36
CA ALA A 188 9.49 22.94 -1.84
C ALA A 188 9.63 23.05 -3.36
N GLN A 189 10.75 22.57 -3.92
CA GLN A 189 10.98 22.52 -5.36
C GLN A 189 10.02 21.53 -6.03
N GLN A 190 9.81 20.35 -5.44
CA GLN A 190 8.84 19.38 -5.94
C GLN A 190 7.42 19.98 -6.03
N GLY A 191 6.98 20.72 -5.00
CA GLY A 191 5.70 21.43 -5.00
C GLY A 191 5.58 22.50 -6.10
N GLN A 192 6.67 23.21 -6.41
CA GLN A 192 6.72 24.16 -7.52
C GLN A 192 6.67 23.46 -8.89
N LEU A 193 7.46 22.39 -9.07
CA LEU A 193 7.43 21.58 -10.29
C LEU A 193 6.04 20.99 -10.54
N TRP A 194 5.39 20.51 -9.48
CA TRP A 194 4.02 20.00 -9.55
C TRP A 194 3.02 21.08 -9.97
N THR A 195 3.16 22.29 -9.42
CA THR A 195 2.33 23.46 -9.77
C THR A 195 2.53 23.85 -11.25
N ALA A 196 3.77 23.88 -11.72
CA ALA A 196 4.08 24.12 -13.14
C ALA A 196 3.47 23.03 -14.04
N GLY A 197 3.56 21.76 -13.63
CA GLY A 197 2.94 20.63 -14.33
C GLY A 197 1.41 20.75 -14.40
N TYR A 198 0.77 21.20 -13.31
CA TYR A 198 -0.67 21.47 -13.26
C TYR A 198 -1.06 22.57 -14.26
N ALA A 199 -0.35 23.71 -14.26
CA ALA A 199 -0.63 24.81 -15.18
C ALA A 199 -0.44 24.40 -16.64
N LEU A 200 0.62 23.65 -16.94
CA LEU A 200 0.87 23.08 -18.26
C LEU A 200 -0.26 22.13 -18.69
N LEU A 201 -0.72 21.26 -17.79
CA LEU A 201 -1.84 20.37 -18.07
C LEU A 201 -3.11 21.16 -18.42
N ALA A 202 -3.44 22.20 -17.64
CA ALA A 202 -4.59 23.04 -17.91
C ALA A 202 -4.51 23.69 -19.31
N ALA A 203 -3.31 24.17 -19.70
CA ALA A 203 -3.06 24.69 -21.03
C ALA A 203 -3.22 23.63 -22.14
N LEU A 204 -2.71 22.41 -21.94
CA LEU A 204 -2.87 21.31 -22.89
C LEU A 204 -4.33 20.90 -23.09
N ILE A 205 -5.11 20.83 -22.00
CA ILE A 205 -6.55 20.52 -22.06
C ILE A 205 -7.31 21.63 -22.80
N ALA A 206 -7.00 22.90 -22.51
CA ALA A 206 -7.59 24.03 -23.21
C ALA A 206 -7.25 24.02 -24.71
N GLY A 207 -5.99 23.73 -25.06
CA GLY A 207 -5.54 23.60 -26.45
C GLY A 207 -6.20 22.43 -27.19
N PHE A 208 -6.35 21.28 -26.53
CA PHE A 208 -7.08 20.12 -27.08
C PHE A 208 -8.54 20.48 -27.34
N ALA A 209 -9.20 21.09 -26.36
CA ALA A 209 -10.61 21.47 -26.47
C ALA A 209 -10.85 22.53 -27.55
N LEU A 210 -9.96 23.52 -27.68
CA LEU A 210 -10.00 24.52 -28.76
C LEU A 210 -9.84 23.86 -30.13
N SER A 211 -8.87 22.95 -30.27
CA SER A 211 -8.64 22.21 -31.53
C SER A 211 -9.85 21.37 -31.93
N LEU A 212 -10.46 20.68 -30.98
CA LEU A 212 -11.66 19.88 -31.19
C LEU A 212 -12.86 20.76 -31.60
N TRP A 213 -13.03 21.92 -30.95
CA TRP A 213 -14.09 22.86 -31.28
C TRP A 213 -13.93 23.47 -32.68
N LEU A 214 -12.71 23.82 -33.07
CA LEU A 214 -12.42 24.36 -34.40
C LEU A 214 -12.60 23.30 -35.49
N ALA A 215 -12.21 22.04 -35.24
CA ALA A 215 -12.39 20.94 -36.17
C ALA A 215 -13.89 20.63 -36.41
N GLN A 216 -14.72 20.71 -35.38
CA GLN A 216 -16.17 20.41 -35.48
C GLN A 216 -16.99 21.52 -36.17
N ARG A 217 -16.46 22.73 -36.37
CA ARG A 217 -17.17 23.81 -37.09
C ARG A 217 -17.39 23.53 -38.57
N GLY A 218 -16.68 22.56 -39.16
CA GLY A 218 -16.82 22.15 -40.56
C GLY A 218 -17.69 20.91 -40.80
N TYR A 219 -18.26 20.28 -39.76
CA TYR A 219 -18.87 18.96 -39.86
C TYR A 219 -20.38 18.97 -39.58
N ARG A 220 -21.17 18.51 -40.56
CA ARG A 220 -22.58 18.09 -40.38
C ARG A 220 -22.59 16.58 -40.18
N PRO A 221 -23.08 16.04 -39.05
CA PRO A 221 -23.28 14.59 -38.95
C PRO A 221 -24.34 14.16 -39.97
N PRO A 222 -24.07 13.15 -40.82
CA PRO A 222 -25.08 12.60 -41.71
C PRO A 222 -26.20 12.01 -40.85
N GLU A 223 -27.46 12.30 -41.21
CA GLU A 223 -28.60 11.76 -40.47
C GLU A 223 -28.62 10.23 -40.60
N ILE A 224 -29.11 9.53 -39.57
CA ILE A 224 -29.25 8.07 -39.60
C ILE A 224 -30.08 7.63 -40.83
N ALA A 225 -31.03 8.46 -41.27
CA ALA A 225 -31.80 8.27 -42.49
C ALA A 225 -30.91 8.27 -43.76
N GLU A 226 -29.90 9.16 -43.86
CA GLU A 226 -28.97 9.23 -44.98
C GLU A 226 -27.99 8.04 -44.99
N ILE A 227 -27.53 7.60 -43.81
CA ILE A 227 -26.66 6.42 -43.70
C ILE A 227 -27.43 5.16 -44.11
N VAL A 228 -28.66 5.00 -43.64
CA VAL A 228 -29.53 3.86 -44.00
C VAL A 228 -29.90 3.90 -45.49
N ALA A 229 -30.23 5.08 -46.04
CA ALA A 229 -30.49 5.24 -47.47
C ALA A 229 -29.26 4.94 -48.34
N SER A 230 -28.06 5.31 -47.89
CA SER A 230 -26.81 5.01 -48.62
C SER A 230 -26.49 3.51 -48.64
N LEU A 231 -26.84 2.77 -47.58
CA LEU A 231 -26.64 1.33 -47.48
C LEU A 231 -27.52 0.53 -48.44
N ASP A 232 -28.73 1.01 -48.74
CA ASP A 232 -29.65 0.38 -49.71
C ASP A 232 -29.23 0.61 -51.17
N THR A 233 -28.40 1.63 -51.44
CA THR A 233 -27.91 1.96 -52.79
C THR A 233 -26.56 1.34 -53.17
N MET A 234 -25.88 0.68 -52.23
CA MET A 234 -24.57 0.06 -52.51
C MET A 234 -24.75 -1.27 -53.27
N PRO A 235 -24.13 -1.45 -54.45
CA PRO A 235 -24.17 -2.73 -55.16
C PRO A 235 -23.56 -3.81 -54.26
N ALA A 236 -24.20 -4.99 -54.24
CA ALA A 236 -23.97 -6.12 -53.33
C ALA A 236 -22.54 -6.72 -53.39
N VAL A 237 -21.52 -5.95 -53.02
CA VAL A 237 -20.11 -6.34 -53.04
C VAL A 237 -19.59 -6.36 -51.60
N ARG A 238 -19.35 -7.58 -51.11
CA ARG A 238 -18.71 -8.00 -49.84
C ARG A 238 -19.60 -8.05 -48.59
N SER A 239 -20.36 -9.14 -48.54
CA SER A 239 -21.15 -9.71 -47.42
C SER A 239 -20.43 -9.91 -46.07
N GLY A 240 -19.16 -9.55 -45.93
CA GLY A 240 -18.37 -9.71 -44.70
C GLY A 240 -18.13 -8.43 -43.90
N VAL A 241 -18.08 -7.26 -44.55
CA VAL A 241 -17.73 -5.97 -43.89
C VAL A 241 -19.00 -5.23 -43.49
N VAL A 242 -19.96 -5.09 -44.41
CA VAL A 242 -21.28 -4.48 -44.15
C VAL A 242 -22.03 -5.27 -43.08
N ARG A 243 -21.95 -6.61 -43.12
CA ARG A 243 -22.54 -7.48 -42.09
C ARG A 243 -21.92 -7.23 -40.71
N ARG A 244 -20.60 -7.03 -40.64
CA ARG A 244 -19.87 -6.78 -39.39
C ARG A 244 -20.15 -5.39 -38.82
N TYR A 245 -20.30 -4.39 -39.68
CA TYR A 245 -20.76 -3.05 -39.30
C TYR A 245 -22.20 -3.06 -38.81
N ARG A 246 -23.11 -3.79 -39.48
CA ARG A 246 -24.50 -3.96 -39.05
C ARG A 246 -24.60 -4.73 -37.73
N GLU A 247 -23.83 -5.80 -37.56
CA GLU A 247 -23.70 -6.53 -36.29
C GLU A 247 -23.17 -5.63 -35.19
N TYR A 248 -22.11 -4.84 -35.42
CA TYR A 248 -21.58 -3.92 -34.42
C TYR A 248 -22.57 -2.81 -34.05
N ALA A 249 -23.24 -2.21 -35.04
CA ALA A 249 -24.27 -1.21 -34.83
C ALA A 249 -25.43 -1.79 -34.00
N LEU A 250 -25.99 -2.95 -34.39
CA LEU A 250 -27.04 -3.64 -33.63
C LEU A 250 -26.59 -4.06 -32.22
N THR A 251 -25.37 -4.58 -32.07
CA THR A 251 -24.85 -5.05 -30.77
C THR A 251 -24.57 -3.88 -29.82
N SER A 252 -24.15 -2.72 -30.35
CA SER A 252 -23.95 -1.50 -29.55
C SER A 252 -25.28 -0.88 -29.12
N THR A 253 -26.31 -0.86 -29.98
CA THR A 253 -27.64 -0.35 -29.58
C THR A 253 -28.36 -1.26 -28.59
N LEU A 254 -28.05 -2.56 -28.57
CA LEU A 254 -28.72 -3.58 -27.74
C LEU A 254 -27.97 -3.95 -26.45
N GLN A 255 -26.74 -3.46 -26.22
CA GLN A 255 -25.99 -3.76 -25.00
C GLN A 255 -26.52 -2.98 -23.80
N THR A 256 -27.50 -3.52 -23.09
CA THR A 256 -27.95 -2.94 -21.81
C THR A 256 -27.00 -3.33 -20.67
N VAL A 257 -26.38 -2.35 -20.02
CA VAL A 257 -25.58 -2.59 -18.80
C VAL A 257 -26.52 -2.97 -17.64
N THR A 258 -26.42 -4.22 -17.20
CA THR A 258 -27.23 -4.76 -16.09
C THR A 258 -26.56 -4.49 -14.73
N TRP A 259 -27.35 -4.50 -13.64
CA TRP A 259 -26.81 -4.42 -12.28
C TRP A 259 -25.85 -5.56 -11.93
N ALA A 260 -26.07 -6.77 -12.47
CA ALA A 260 -25.15 -7.89 -12.30
C ALA A 260 -23.77 -7.61 -12.92
N MET A 261 -23.71 -6.92 -14.06
CA MET A 261 -22.45 -6.51 -14.68
C MET A 261 -21.73 -5.46 -13.82
N ARG A 262 -22.45 -4.46 -13.31
CA ARG A 262 -21.91 -3.42 -12.41
C ARG A 262 -21.31 -4.03 -11.15
N ALA A 263 -22.07 -4.90 -10.47
CA ALA A 263 -21.61 -5.59 -9.26
C ALA A 263 -20.36 -6.44 -9.55
N ARG A 264 -20.28 -7.07 -10.73
CA ARG A 264 -19.10 -7.85 -11.12
C ARG A 264 -17.89 -6.97 -11.38
N TRP A 265 -18.05 -5.80 -12.01
CA TRP A 265 -16.95 -4.85 -12.18
C TRP A 265 -16.42 -4.36 -10.82
N VAL A 266 -17.33 -4.05 -9.89
CA VAL A 266 -16.98 -3.68 -8.51
C VAL A 266 -16.19 -4.80 -7.84
N ALA A 267 -16.69 -6.04 -7.86
CA ALA A 267 -16.02 -7.18 -7.23
C ALA A 267 -14.64 -7.47 -7.84
N LEU A 268 -14.49 -7.35 -9.16
CA LEU A 268 -13.21 -7.57 -9.84
C LEU A 268 -12.20 -6.46 -9.59
N ALA A 269 -12.64 -5.21 -9.35
CA ALA A 269 -11.76 -4.10 -9.01
C ALA A 269 -11.41 -4.06 -7.51
N PHE A 270 -12.32 -4.55 -6.65
CA PHE A 270 -12.14 -4.65 -5.20
C PHE A 270 -10.91 -5.46 -4.81
N VAL A 271 -10.79 -6.69 -5.33
CA VAL A 271 -9.72 -7.63 -4.94
C VAL A 271 -8.32 -7.06 -5.13
N PRO A 272 -7.90 -6.63 -6.34
CA PRO A 272 -6.54 -6.14 -6.52
C PRO A 272 -6.28 -4.81 -5.80
N SER A 273 -7.32 -3.98 -5.59
CA SER A 273 -7.21 -2.76 -4.77
C SER A 273 -6.98 -3.09 -3.30
N ALA A 274 -7.76 -4.00 -2.73
CA ALA A 274 -7.59 -4.44 -1.34
C ALA A 274 -6.23 -5.16 -1.14
N LEU A 275 -5.79 -5.98 -2.10
CA LEU A 275 -4.46 -6.61 -2.05
C LEU A 275 -3.33 -5.59 -2.10
N LEU A 276 -3.45 -4.52 -2.90
CA LEU A 276 -2.45 -3.46 -2.95
C LEU A 276 -2.18 -2.89 -1.55
N LEU A 277 -3.24 -2.51 -0.81
CA LEU A 277 -3.09 -1.92 0.52
C LEU A 277 -2.70 -2.96 1.57
N ALA A 278 -3.28 -4.17 1.51
CA ALA A 278 -3.01 -5.24 2.47
C ALA A 278 -1.58 -5.78 2.37
N VAL A 279 -1.06 -5.97 1.15
CA VAL A 279 0.34 -6.38 0.92
C VAL A 279 1.30 -5.29 1.38
N THR A 280 1.00 -4.02 1.08
CA THR A 280 1.83 -2.90 1.53
C THR A 280 1.93 -2.87 3.04
N LEU A 281 0.82 -3.06 3.75
CA LEU A 281 0.83 -3.10 5.22
C LEU A 281 1.58 -4.31 5.75
N HIS A 282 1.35 -5.51 5.21
CA HIS A 282 2.04 -6.72 5.66
C HIS A 282 3.56 -6.63 5.46
N ILE A 283 4.02 -6.19 4.28
CA ILE A 283 5.44 -5.95 4.02
C ILE A 283 5.99 -4.93 5.01
N SER A 284 5.26 -3.85 5.28
CA SER A 284 5.80 -2.76 6.09
C SER A 284 5.81 -3.05 7.59
N THR A 285 4.92 -3.92 8.08
CA THR A 285 4.86 -4.32 9.50
C THR A 285 5.75 -5.52 9.80
N ASP A 286 5.80 -6.50 8.89
CA ASP A 286 6.41 -7.80 9.17
C ASP A 286 7.75 -8.02 8.46
N VAL A 287 8.05 -7.25 7.40
CA VAL A 287 9.22 -7.47 6.53
C VAL A 287 10.25 -6.35 6.69
N ALA A 288 9.89 -5.10 6.38
CA ALA A 288 10.73 -3.92 6.59
C ALA A 288 9.90 -2.64 6.50
N SER A 289 10.06 -1.73 7.47
CA SER A 289 9.34 -0.45 7.48
C SER A 289 10.15 0.62 6.77
N ALA A 290 9.88 0.87 5.48
CA ALA A 290 10.52 1.95 4.74
C ALA A 290 9.59 2.58 3.68
N PRO A 291 9.49 3.93 3.61
CA PRO A 291 8.60 4.63 2.66
C PRO A 291 8.78 4.23 1.19
N PHE A 292 10.01 3.95 0.75
CA PHE A 292 10.29 3.55 -0.63
C PHE A 292 9.66 2.20 -1.00
N LEU A 293 9.49 1.29 -0.04
CA LEU A 293 8.88 -0.03 -0.27
C LEU A 293 7.40 0.09 -0.66
N TRP A 294 6.73 1.17 -0.28
CA TRP A 294 5.30 1.38 -0.57
C TRP A 294 5.03 1.68 -2.04
N VAL A 295 6.02 2.24 -2.75
CA VAL A 295 5.90 2.55 -4.18
C VAL A 295 5.87 1.27 -5.03
N ALA A 296 6.58 0.22 -4.62
CA ALA A 296 6.71 -1.02 -5.40
C ALA A 296 5.35 -1.75 -5.61
N PRO A 297 4.51 -1.99 -4.57
CA PRO A 297 3.16 -2.51 -4.75
C PRO A 297 2.31 -1.69 -5.72
N LEU A 298 2.30 -0.35 -5.57
CA LEU A 298 1.51 0.54 -6.42
C LEU A 298 2.00 0.54 -7.88
N LEU A 299 3.31 0.45 -8.08
CA LEU A 299 3.92 0.32 -9.39
C LEU A 299 3.50 -0.97 -10.07
N LEU A 300 3.55 -2.11 -9.39
CA LEU A 300 3.14 -3.40 -9.95
C LEU A 300 1.63 -3.46 -10.23
N TYR A 301 0.83 -2.91 -9.32
CA TYR A 301 -0.60 -2.73 -9.52
C TYR A 301 -0.88 -1.92 -10.80
N SER A 302 -0.20 -0.78 -10.98
CA SER A 302 -0.38 0.08 -12.16
C SER A 302 0.17 -0.54 -13.44
N LEU A 303 1.30 -1.25 -13.36
CA LEU A 303 1.89 -2.00 -14.47
C LEU A 303 0.93 -3.05 -15.01
N SER A 304 0.16 -3.69 -14.13
CA SER A 304 -0.82 -4.68 -14.56
C SER A 304 -1.88 -4.05 -15.50
N PHE A 305 -2.33 -2.82 -15.24
CA PHE A 305 -3.23 -2.10 -16.14
C PHE A 305 -2.58 -1.82 -17.51
N VAL A 306 -1.31 -1.38 -17.55
CA VAL A 306 -0.57 -1.20 -18.81
C VAL A 306 -0.58 -2.48 -19.64
N LEU A 307 -0.23 -3.61 -19.01
CA LEU A 307 -0.08 -4.88 -19.70
C LEU A 307 -1.40 -5.48 -20.17
N VAL A 308 -2.48 -5.33 -19.40
CA VAL A 308 -3.79 -5.88 -19.79
C VAL A 308 -4.53 -5.02 -20.81
N PHE A 309 -4.35 -3.69 -20.80
CA PHE A 309 -4.97 -2.78 -21.77
C PHE A 309 -4.15 -2.61 -23.06
N ALA A 310 -2.92 -3.16 -23.12
CA ALA A 310 -2.11 -3.15 -24.33
C ALA A 310 -2.81 -3.86 -25.51
N ARG A 311 -2.73 -3.27 -26.71
CA ARG A 311 -3.31 -3.85 -27.95
C ARG A 311 -2.80 -5.28 -28.23
N ARG A 312 -1.55 -5.56 -27.86
CA ARG A 312 -0.92 -6.89 -27.93
C ARG A 312 -0.39 -7.23 -26.54
N PRO A 313 -1.16 -7.90 -25.68
CA PRO A 313 -0.73 -8.21 -24.33
C PRO A 313 0.43 -9.20 -24.38
N LEU A 314 1.57 -8.81 -23.81
CA LEU A 314 2.78 -9.66 -23.69
C LEU A 314 2.49 -10.88 -22.82
N LEU A 315 1.81 -10.64 -21.69
CA LEU A 315 1.39 -11.67 -20.74
C LEU A 315 -0.07 -12.01 -20.97
N LYS A 316 -0.34 -13.22 -21.50
CA LYS A 316 -1.70 -13.68 -21.74
C LYS A 316 -2.39 -13.98 -20.42
N HIS A 317 -3.64 -13.53 -20.27
CA HIS A 317 -4.45 -13.79 -19.07
C HIS A 317 -4.53 -15.30 -18.69
N LYS A 318 -4.57 -16.21 -19.69
CA LYS A 318 -4.53 -17.66 -19.44
C LYS A 318 -3.28 -18.12 -18.68
N TRP A 319 -2.12 -17.49 -18.94
CA TRP A 319 -0.86 -17.85 -18.29
C TRP A 319 -0.90 -17.43 -16.82
N MET A 320 -1.47 -16.26 -16.52
CA MET A 320 -1.63 -15.78 -15.15
C MET A 320 -2.56 -16.69 -14.33
N LEU A 321 -3.68 -17.14 -14.92
CA LEU A 321 -4.55 -18.16 -14.31
C LEU A 321 -3.86 -19.52 -14.06
N MET A 322 -2.83 -19.86 -14.86
CA MET A 322 -2.06 -21.08 -14.68
C MET A 322 -0.97 -20.93 -13.62
N LEU A 323 -0.42 -19.72 -13.47
CA LEU A 323 0.65 -19.39 -12.53
C LEU A 323 0.12 -19.16 -11.11
N GLN A 324 -1.05 -18.53 -10.96
CA GLN A 324 -1.64 -18.14 -9.68
C GLN A 324 -1.62 -19.24 -8.59
N PRO A 325 -2.03 -20.50 -8.86
CA PRO A 325 -2.05 -21.53 -7.82
C PRO A 325 -0.67 -21.85 -7.21
N TRP A 326 0.39 -21.73 -8.01
CA TRP A 326 1.76 -22.00 -7.58
C TRP A 326 2.31 -20.87 -6.72
N VAL A 327 2.11 -19.63 -7.17
CA VAL A 327 2.52 -18.44 -6.43
C VAL A 327 1.77 -18.35 -5.10
N TYR A 328 0.48 -18.69 -5.08
CA TYR A 328 -0.31 -18.70 -3.86
C TYR A 328 0.12 -19.79 -2.89
N ALA A 329 0.47 -20.98 -3.37
CA ALA A 329 1.05 -22.00 -2.49
C ALA A 329 2.36 -21.51 -1.86
N LEU A 330 3.26 -20.92 -2.66
CA LEU A 330 4.52 -20.40 -2.14
C LEU A 330 4.32 -19.22 -1.18
N VAL A 331 3.39 -18.29 -1.44
CA VAL A 331 3.19 -17.15 -0.52
C VAL A 331 2.61 -17.59 0.83
N ALA A 332 1.86 -18.70 0.87
CA ALA A 332 1.40 -19.29 2.14
C ALA A 332 2.58 -19.74 3.02
N LEU A 333 3.69 -20.19 2.43
CA LEU A 333 4.96 -20.42 3.13
C LEU A 333 5.59 -19.10 3.59
N GLY A 334 5.64 -18.10 2.70
CA GLY A 334 6.28 -16.80 2.97
C GLY A 334 5.59 -15.96 4.06
N ILE A 335 4.29 -16.17 4.30
CA ILE A 335 3.55 -15.52 5.39
C ILE A 335 3.92 -16.11 6.76
N THR A 336 4.28 -17.40 6.82
CA THR A 336 4.50 -18.12 8.08
C THR A 336 5.96 -18.43 8.37
N GLN A 337 6.89 -18.00 7.51
CA GLN A 337 8.31 -18.32 7.68
C GLN A 337 9.21 -17.12 7.50
N THR A 338 10.18 -17.00 8.39
CA THR A 338 11.31 -16.08 8.26
C THR A 338 12.37 -16.71 7.35
N GLY A 339 12.79 -15.98 6.31
CA GLY A 339 13.70 -16.44 5.28
C GLY A 339 14.54 -15.30 4.74
N ASP A 340 15.17 -15.49 3.58
CA ASP A 340 15.85 -14.38 2.90
C ASP A 340 14.83 -13.26 2.59
N LEU A 341 15.13 -12.06 3.09
CA LEU A 341 14.26 -10.88 3.00
C LEU A 341 13.88 -10.59 1.56
N SER A 342 14.87 -10.63 0.66
CA SER A 342 14.70 -10.34 -0.76
C SER A 342 13.75 -11.33 -1.42
N PHE A 343 13.91 -12.62 -1.13
CA PHE A 343 13.03 -13.67 -1.63
C PHE A 343 11.59 -13.50 -1.14
N ILE A 344 11.39 -13.25 0.16
CA ILE A 344 10.06 -13.07 0.75
C ILE A 344 9.38 -11.84 0.16
N LEU A 345 10.08 -10.71 0.08
CA LEU A 345 9.57 -9.48 -0.51
C LEU A 345 9.17 -9.70 -1.98
N ALA A 346 10.05 -10.32 -2.77
CA ALA A 346 9.78 -10.62 -4.18
C ALA A 346 8.55 -11.52 -4.35
N LEU A 347 8.36 -12.50 -3.47
CA LEU A 347 7.22 -13.41 -3.51
C LEU A 347 5.89 -12.70 -3.20
N HIS A 348 5.86 -11.80 -2.22
CA HIS A 348 4.68 -10.99 -1.90
C HIS A 348 4.30 -10.05 -3.05
N LEU A 349 5.30 -9.37 -3.61
CA LEU A 349 5.12 -8.49 -4.77
C LEU A 349 4.67 -9.26 -6.02
N LEU A 350 5.24 -10.45 -6.27
CA LEU A 350 4.82 -11.34 -7.36
C LEU A 350 3.38 -11.81 -7.17
N THR A 351 2.98 -12.13 -5.94
CA THR A 351 1.61 -12.54 -5.60
C THR A 351 0.61 -11.43 -5.94
N LEU A 352 0.89 -10.19 -5.50
CA LEU A 352 0.10 -9.03 -5.85
C LEU A 352 -0.01 -8.85 -7.37
N PHE A 353 1.12 -8.89 -8.07
CA PHE A 353 1.16 -8.67 -9.51
C PHE A 353 0.36 -9.74 -10.28
N VAL A 354 0.52 -11.03 -9.94
CA VAL A 354 -0.21 -12.12 -10.59
C VAL A 354 -1.70 -12.00 -10.31
N ALA A 355 -2.10 -11.72 -9.06
CA ALA A 355 -3.50 -11.49 -8.72
C ALA A 355 -4.09 -10.30 -9.51
N ALA A 356 -3.40 -9.15 -9.52
CA ALA A 356 -3.81 -7.97 -10.27
C ALA A 356 -3.97 -8.26 -11.77
N MET A 357 -3.02 -8.95 -12.39
CA MET A 357 -3.09 -9.36 -13.80
C MET A 357 -4.27 -10.28 -14.11
N VAL A 358 -4.64 -11.18 -13.19
CA VAL A 358 -5.85 -12.02 -13.33
C VAL A 358 -7.09 -11.14 -13.29
N PHE A 359 -7.27 -10.34 -12.25
CA PHE A 359 -8.49 -9.58 -12.03
C PHE A 359 -8.67 -8.42 -13.03
N HIS A 360 -7.62 -7.65 -13.31
CA HIS A 360 -7.64 -6.61 -14.34
C HIS A 360 -7.81 -7.20 -15.74
N GLY A 361 -7.23 -8.37 -16.01
CA GLY A 361 -7.44 -9.07 -17.28
C GLY A 361 -8.90 -9.47 -17.50
N GLU A 362 -9.60 -9.91 -16.45
CA GLU A 362 -11.04 -10.19 -16.51
C GLU A 362 -11.89 -8.91 -16.65
N LEU A 363 -11.51 -7.80 -16.01
CA LEU A 363 -12.16 -6.50 -16.20
C LEU A 363 -12.08 -6.04 -17.66
N VAL A 364 -10.88 -6.07 -18.26
CA VAL A 364 -10.66 -5.64 -19.65
C VAL A 364 -11.43 -6.49 -20.66
N ARG A 365 -11.57 -7.79 -20.40
CA ARG A 365 -12.36 -8.71 -21.23
C ARG A 365 -13.86 -8.46 -21.18
N ARG A 366 -14.34 -7.86 -20.08
CA ARG A 366 -15.75 -7.56 -19.82
C ARG A 366 -16.07 -6.07 -19.99
N ARG A 367 -15.18 -5.30 -20.61
CA ARG A 367 -15.40 -3.87 -20.88
C ARG A 367 -16.60 -3.69 -21.83
N PRO A 368 -17.47 -2.69 -21.59
CA PRO A 368 -18.60 -2.42 -22.47
C PRO A 368 -18.17 -1.63 -23.71
N VAL A 369 -19.12 -1.41 -24.63
CA VAL A 369 -18.97 -0.45 -25.74
C VAL A 369 -18.67 0.97 -25.24
N VAL A 370 -18.09 1.80 -26.12
CA VAL A 370 -17.57 3.15 -25.80
C VAL A 370 -18.65 4.09 -25.22
N GLU A 371 -19.93 3.85 -25.52
CA GLU A 371 -21.04 4.62 -24.95
C GLU A 371 -21.13 4.53 -23.43
N HIS A 372 -20.77 3.38 -22.85
CA HIS A 372 -20.76 3.12 -21.42
C HIS A 372 -19.36 3.26 -20.79
N LEU A 373 -18.39 3.83 -21.51
CA LEU A 373 -16.99 3.94 -21.07
C LEU A 373 -16.85 4.68 -19.72
N THR A 374 -17.53 5.83 -19.56
CA THR A 374 -17.45 6.60 -18.31
C THR A 374 -18.15 5.89 -17.15
N GLU A 375 -19.22 5.15 -17.43
CA GLU A 375 -19.93 4.33 -16.44
C GLU A 375 -19.08 3.14 -15.97
N PHE A 376 -18.36 2.49 -16.90
CA PHE A 376 -17.45 1.40 -16.58
C PHE A 376 -16.33 1.85 -15.63
N TYR A 377 -15.67 2.96 -15.95
CA TYR A 377 -14.62 3.52 -15.09
C TYR A 377 -15.16 3.95 -13.72
N LEU A 378 -16.38 4.51 -13.66
CA LEU A 378 -17.06 4.84 -12.41
C LEU A 378 -17.20 3.59 -11.50
N TRP A 379 -17.80 2.51 -11.98
CA TRP A 379 -17.99 1.29 -11.17
C TRP A 379 -16.67 0.58 -10.83
N MET A 380 -15.66 0.68 -11.70
CA MET A 380 -14.32 0.22 -11.39
C MET A 380 -13.72 1.00 -10.21
N SER A 381 -13.86 2.33 -10.21
CA SER A 381 -13.38 3.18 -9.10
C SER A 381 -14.16 2.96 -7.80
N VAL A 382 -15.45 2.60 -7.86
CA VAL A 382 -16.22 2.16 -6.68
C VAL A 382 -15.59 0.91 -6.06
N GLY A 383 -15.28 -0.11 -6.87
CA GLY A 383 -14.59 -1.30 -6.37
C GLY A 383 -13.21 -0.98 -5.79
N GLY A 384 -12.45 -0.10 -6.45
CA GLY A 384 -11.17 0.41 -5.96
C GLY A 384 -11.28 1.01 -4.56
N LEU A 385 -12.18 1.99 -4.37
CA LEU A 385 -12.43 2.65 -3.10
C LEU A 385 -12.91 1.68 -2.02
N LEU A 386 -13.83 0.76 -2.33
CA LEU A 386 -14.32 -0.23 -1.36
C LEU A 386 -13.18 -1.12 -0.85
N GLY A 387 -12.21 -1.47 -1.70
CA GLY A 387 -11.00 -2.17 -1.28
C GLY A 387 -10.17 -1.34 -0.29
N GLY A 388 -10.00 -0.04 -0.57
CA GLY A 388 -9.34 0.89 0.35
C GLY A 388 -10.05 1.04 1.69
N VAL A 389 -11.38 1.25 1.67
CA VAL A 389 -12.24 1.35 2.86
C VAL A 389 -12.15 0.08 3.71
N PHE A 390 -12.14 -1.09 3.08
CA PHE A 390 -11.98 -2.35 3.79
C PHE A 390 -10.65 -2.39 4.57
N CYS A 391 -9.53 -2.08 3.92
CA CYS A 391 -8.21 -2.15 4.57
C CYS A 391 -7.94 -1.04 5.59
N VAL A 392 -8.48 0.17 5.38
CA VAL A 392 -8.14 1.36 6.20
C VAL A 392 -9.15 1.60 7.32
N LEU A 393 -10.44 1.35 7.08
CA LEU A 393 -11.51 1.70 8.03
C LEU A 393 -12.13 0.48 8.70
N ILE A 394 -12.32 -0.62 7.98
CA ILE A 394 -13.04 -1.80 8.49
C ILE A 394 -12.07 -2.77 9.19
N ALA A 395 -11.02 -3.21 8.50
CA ALA A 395 -10.11 -4.24 9.00
C ALA A 395 -9.43 -3.87 10.33
N PRO A 396 -8.93 -2.63 10.55
CA PRO A 396 -8.27 -2.28 11.81
C PRO A 396 -9.21 -2.22 13.02
N VAL A 397 -10.52 -2.04 12.79
CA VAL A 397 -11.54 -2.01 13.85
C VAL A 397 -12.06 -3.42 14.15
N VAL A 398 -12.09 -4.29 13.15
CA VAL A 398 -12.60 -5.67 13.26
C VAL A 398 -11.52 -6.65 13.74
N PHE A 399 -10.25 -6.41 13.37
CA PHE A 399 -9.15 -7.35 13.63
C PHE A 399 -8.02 -6.68 14.41
N ASN A 400 -7.52 -7.37 15.44
CA ASN A 400 -6.32 -6.98 16.20
C ASN A 400 -5.00 -7.38 15.52
N ALA A 401 -5.08 -8.02 14.33
CA ALA A 401 -3.96 -8.45 13.51
C ALA A 401 -4.21 -8.09 12.02
N VAL A 402 -3.18 -8.19 11.18
CA VAL A 402 -3.25 -7.87 9.74
C VAL A 402 -3.86 -9.03 8.94
N LEU A 403 -5.14 -9.34 9.20
CA LEU A 403 -5.84 -10.46 8.56
C LEU A 403 -6.40 -10.13 7.17
N GLU A 404 -6.46 -8.86 6.78
CA GLU A 404 -6.95 -8.44 5.46
C GLU A 404 -6.19 -9.10 4.30
N TYR A 405 -4.87 -9.30 4.42
CA TYR A 405 -4.08 -9.89 3.36
C TYR A 405 -4.45 -11.36 3.08
N PRO A 406 -4.41 -12.28 4.07
CA PRO A 406 -4.82 -13.66 3.86
C PRO A 406 -6.31 -13.78 3.46
N LEU A 407 -7.19 -12.94 4.03
CA LEU A 407 -8.61 -12.94 3.70
C LEU A 407 -8.88 -12.54 2.25
N VAL A 408 -8.21 -11.49 1.74
CA VAL A 408 -8.40 -11.03 0.36
C VAL A 408 -7.76 -12.02 -0.62
N LEU A 409 -6.67 -12.69 -0.28
CA LEU A 409 -6.13 -13.79 -1.09
C LEU A 409 -7.15 -14.94 -1.20
N ALA A 410 -7.77 -15.35 -0.09
CA ALA A 410 -8.83 -16.36 -0.11
C ALA A 410 -10.03 -15.92 -0.97
N LEU A 411 -10.47 -14.66 -0.83
CA LEU A 411 -11.53 -14.08 -1.65
C LEU A 411 -11.17 -14.07 -3.15
N SER A 412 -9.90 -13.80 -3.47
CA SER A 412 -9.42 -13.79 -4.85
C SER A 412 -9.53 -15.17 -5.52
N CYS A 413 -9.36 -16.26 -4.76
CA CYS A 413 -9.59 -17.61 -5.26
C CYS A 413 -11.07 -17.89 -5.56
N LEU A 414 -11.97 -17.33 -4.74
CA LEU A 414 -13.41 -17.53 -4.85
C LEU A 414 -14.01 -16.79 -6.05
N LEU A 415 -13.52 -15.59 -6.35
CA LEU A 415 -14.03 -14.72 -7.40
C LEU A 415 -13.48 -15.05 -8.80
N LEU A 416 -12.70 -16.13 -8.95
CA LEU A 416 -12.20 -16.57 -10.24
C LEU A 416 -13.33 -16.90 -11.22
N PRO A 417 -13.18 -16.55 -12.51
CA PRO A 417 -14.18 -16.84 -13.53
C PRO A 417 -14.40 -18.35 -13.65
N SER A 418 -15.55 -18.82 -13.15
CA SER A 418 -16.05 -20.17 -13.45
C SER A 418 -16.26 -20.29 -14.96
N ARG A 419 -15.97 -21.48 -15.52
CA ARG A 419 -16.18 -21.83 -16.95
C ARG A 419 -17.50 -21.22 -17.44
N GLU A 420 -17.42 -20.11 -18.18
CA GLU A 420 -18.59 -19.60 -18.89
C GLU A 420 -18.95 -20.67 -19.92
N ARG A 421 -20.16 -21.22 -19.81
CA ARG A 421 -20.72 -21.99 -20.92
C ARG A 421 -20.76 -20.98 -22.08
N PRO A 422 -20.14 -21.27 -23.24
CA PRO A 422 -20.26 -20.38 -24.38
C PRO A 422 -21.76 -20.16 -24.62
N VAL A 423 -22.18 -18.90 -24.59
CA VAL A 423 -23.53 -18.53 -25.01
C VAL A 423 -23.68 -19.09 -26.42
N ARG A 424 -24.52 -20.12 -26.57
CA ARG A 424 -24.84 -20.67 -27.89
C ARG A 424 -25.48 -19.54 -28.68
N SER A 425 -24.71 -18.88 -29.54
CA SER A 425 -25.15 -17.99 -30.61
C SER A 425 -25.90 -18.76 -31.71
N GLY A 426 -26.74 -19.70 -31.32
CA GLY A 426 -27.48 -20.61 -32.18
C GLY A 426 -29.00 -20.53 -32.02
N VAL A 427 -29.50 -19.77 -31.04
CA VAL A 427 -30.96 -19.62 -30.86
C VAL A 427 -31.56 -18.61 -31.85
N LEU A 428 -30.77 -17.67 -32.40
CA LEU A 428 -31.26 -16.76 -33.45
C LEU A 428 -31.16 -17.31 -34.89
N LYS A 429 -30.62 -18.53 -35.09
CA LYS A 429 -30.45 -19.10 -36.44
C LYS A 429 -31.57 -20.04 -36.88
N ARG A 430 -32.50 -20.41 -36.00
CA ARG A 430 -33.49 -21.45 -36.31
C ARG A 430 -34.90 -20.96 -36.66
N ASP A 431 -35.21 -19.68 -36.46
CA ASP A 431 -36.59 -19.17 -36.63
C ASP A 431 -36.78 -18.20 -37.81
N LEU A 432 -35.79 -18.03 -38.69
CA LEU A 432 -35.93 -17.18 -39.89
C LEU A 432 -36.24 -17.94 -41.19
N HIS A 433 -36.32 -19.28 -41.14
CA HIS A 433 -36.69 -20.11 -42.29
C HIS A 433 -37.64 -21.23 -41.88
N SER A 434 -38.87 -20.90 -41.56
CA SER A 434 -40.00 -21.82 -41.70
C SER A 434 -41.23 -21.02 -42.13
N PRO A 435 -41.84 -21.31 -43.28
CA PRO A 435 -43.15 -20.77 -43.59
C PRO A 435 -44.18 -21.36 -42.62
N ALA A 436 -45.19 -20.56 -42.31
CA ALA A 436 -46.30 -20.92 -41.44
C ALA A 436 -47.01 -22.18 -41.95
N SER A 437 -47.17 -23.20 -41.10
CA SER A 437 -48.24 -24.19 -41.25
C SER A 437 -48.84 -24.55 -39.89
N THR A 438 -50.09 -24.12 -39.74
CA THR A 438 -51.23 -24.75 -39.07
C THR A 438 -51.05 -25.49 -37.73
N ALA A 439 -51.78 -24.96 -36.76
CA ALA A 439 -52.19 -25.54 -35.49
C ALA A 439 -52.53 -27.04 -35.52
N GLN A 440 -51.99 -27.78 -34.54
CA GLN A 440 -52.70 -28.83 -33.81
C GLN A 440 -52.11 -28.90 -32.39
N ALA A 441 -52.98 -28.70 -31.40
CA ALA A 441 -52.65 -28.81 -29.99
C ALA A 441 -52.76 -30.28 -29.56
N GLU A 442 -51.66 -30.86 -29.06
CA GLU A 442 -51.69 -32.10 -28.28
C GLU A 442 -51.50 -31.79 -26.78
N PRO A 443 -52.16 -32.54 -25.87
CA PRO A 443 -52.14 -32.24 -24.45
C PRO A 443 -50.87 -32.75 -23.77
N ALA A 444 -50.51 -32.04 -22.72
CA ALA A 444 -49.34 -32.24 -21.86
C ALA A 444 -49.11 -33.70 -21.44
N ARG A 445 -47.94 -34.25 -21.80
CA ARG A 445 -47.35 -35.40 -21.11
C ARG A 445 -46.54 -34.90 -19.91
N PHE A 446 -47.11 -35.08 -18.72
CA PHE A 446 -46.41 -34.99 -17.45
C PHE A 446 -45.30 -36.06 -17.36
N VAL A 447 -44.07 -35.58 -17.18
CA VAL A 447 -42.93 -36.16 -16.45
C VAL A 447 -42.83 -37.70 -16.36
N VAL A 448 -41.85 -38.25 -17.09
CA VAL A 448 -40.92 -39.24 -16.50
C VAL A 448 -39.55 -38.58 -16.53
N ALA A 449 -39.04 -38.17 -15.37
CA ALA A 449 -37.63 -37.82 -15.24
C ALA A 449 -36.83 -39.06 -15.63
N SER A 450 -36.20 -39.03 -16.80
CA SER A 450 -35.29 -40.10 -17.21
C SER A 450 -34.26 -40.32 -16.11
N SER A 451 -33.81 -41.57 -15.94
CA SER A 451 -32.70 -41.92 -15.04
C SER A 451 -31.53 -40.95 -15.18
N ASP A 452 -31.28 -40.43 -16.38
CA ASP A 452 -30.27 -39.40 -16.67
C ASP A 452 -30.46 -38.08 -15.92
N ALA A 453 -31.70 -37.60 -15.70
CA ALA A 453 -31.96 -36.37 -14.96
C ALA A 453 -31.66 -36.54 -13.45
N ILE A 454 -32.03 -37.69 -12.90
CA ILE A 454 -31.72 -38.07 -11.52
C ILE A 454 -30.20 -38.29 -11.36
N PHE A 455 -29.56 -39.01 -12.29
CA PHE A 455 -28.10 -39.16 -12.32
C PHE A 455 -27.38 -37.82 -12.50
N MET A 456 -27.92 -36.87 -13.26
CA MET A 456 -27.33 -35.54 -13.44
C MET A 456 -27.46 -34.70 -12.16
N LEU A 457 -28.59 -34.77 -11.46
CA LEU A 457 -28.81 -34.12 -10.16
C LEU A 457 -27.96 -34.75 -9.06
N LEU A 458 -27.88 -36.08 -8.97
CA LEU A 458 -27.01 -36.81 -8.05
C LEU A 458 -25.53 -36.53 -8.34
N ARG A 459 -25.12 -36.52 -9.62
CA ARG A 459 -23.74 -36.19 -10.02
C ARG A 459 -23.42 -34.72 -9.78
N ALA A 460 -24.39 -33.81 -9.83
CA ALA A 460 -24.23 -32.42 -9.45
C ALA A 460 -24.09 -32.26 -7.92
N HIS A 461 -24.91 -32.96 -7.13
CA HIS A 461 -24.82 -32.98 -5.67
C HIS A 461 -23.52 -33.62 -5.19
N TYR A 462 -23.12 -34.77 -5.77
CA TYR A 462 -21.85 -35.44 -5.49
C TYR A 462 -20.65 -34.53 -5.83
N LYS A 463 -20.68 -33.83 -6.97
CA LYS A 463 -19.63 -32.87 -7.35
C LYS A 463 -19.57 -31.66 -6.41
N ARG A 464 -20.70 -31.22 -5.84
CA ARG A 464 -20.75 -30.14 -4.83
C ARG A 464 -20.24 -30.62 -3.46
N GLY A 465 -20.57 -31.83 -3.03
CA GLY A 465 -20.02 -32.43 -1.81
C GLY A 465 -18.49 -32.55 -1.86
N LEU A 466 -17.94 -32.94 -3.02
CA LEU A 466 -16.50 -32.95 -3.26
C LEU A 466 -15.83 -31.57 -3.22
N ASP A 467 -16.58 -30.49 -3.43
CA ASP A 467 -16.04 -29.13 -3.30
C ASP A 467 -15.77 -28.75 -1.82
N LEU A 468 -16.38 -29.47 -0.86
CA LEU A 468 -16.15 -29.30 0.59
C LEU A 468 -15.19 -30.35 1.16
N VAL A 469 -15.37 -31.63 0.79
CA VAL A 469 -14.61 -32.75 1.38
C VAL A 469 -13.15 -32.75 0.96
N LEU A 470 -12.86 -32.51 -0.33
CA LEU A 470 -11.47 -32.58 -0.84
C LEU A 470 -10.55 -31.53 -0.22
N PRO A 471 -10.95 -30.24 -0.09
CA PRO A 471 -10.16 -29.25 0.65
C PRO A 471 -9.79 -29.68 2.07
N VAL A 472 -10.75 -30.20 2.83
CA VAL A 472 -10.54 -30.65 4.22
C VAL A 472 -9.59 -31.85 4.26
N ALA A 473 -9.77 -32.82 3.37
CA ALA A 473 -8.89 -33.98 3.28
C ALA A 473 -7.45 -33.59 2.90
N VAL A 474 -7.27 -32.66 1.96
CA VAL A 474 -5.95 -32.12 1.59
C VAL A 474 -5.31 -31.40 2.76
N ALA A 475 -6.03 -30.52 3.44
CA ALA A 475 -5.50 -29.78 4.59
C ALA A 475 -5.09 -30.72 5.74
N ALA A 476 -5.92 -31.73 6.05
CA ALA A 476 -5.60 -32.75 7.05
C ALA A 476 -4.37 -33.58 6.66
N ALA A 477 -4.26 -33.98 5.39
CA ALA A 477 -3.09 -34.69 4.88
C ALA A 477 -1.82 -33.83 4.96
N CYS A 478 -1.89 -32.56 4.55
CA CYS A 478 -0.80 -31.60 4.66
C CYS A 478 -0.36 -31.41 6.12
N PHE A 479 -1.30 -31.25 7.04
CA PHE A 479 -1.02 -31.13 8.48
C PHE A 479 -0.28 -32.37 9.02
N VAL A 480 -0.76 -33.58 8.68
CA VAL A 480 -0.12 -34.84 9.09
C VAL A 480 1.28 -34.96 8.49
N ILE A 481 1.45 -34.66 7.20
CA ILE A 481 2.75 -34.72 6.53
C ILE A 481 3.74 -33.76 7.17
N TRP A 482 3.32 -32.52 7.43
CA TRP A 482 4.13 -31.49 8.07
C TRP A 482 4.59 -31.91 9.48
N GLN A 483 3.68 -32.48 10.26
CA GLN A 483 3.96 -32.96 11.63
C GLN A 483 4.85 -34.23 11.66
N ARG A 484 4.74 -35.10 10.65
CA ARG A 484 5.41 -36.41 10.65
C ARG A 484 6.74 -36.43 9.91
N LEU A 485 6.87 -35.66 8.83
CA LEU A 485 8.11 -35.59 8.05
C LEU A 485 8.99 -34.45 8.54
N ASP A 486 10.30 -34.67 8.55
CA ASP A 486 11.27 -33.59 8.76
C ASP A 486 11.60 -32.95 7.41
N LEU A 487 10.75 -32.03 6.97
CA LEU A 487 10.94 -31.33 5.69
C LEU A 487 12.25 -30.54 5.66
N TYR A 488 12.78 -30.14 6.82
CA TYR A 488 14.04 -29.42 6.93
C TYR A 488 15.27 -30.29 6.81
N ALA A 489 15.14 -31.62 6.78
CA ALA A 489 16.26 -32.52 6.48
C ALA A 489 16.91 -32.26 5.10
N LEU A 490 16.22 -31.54 4.20
CA LEU A 490 16.71 -31.09 2.90
C LEU A 490 17.12 -29.59 2.91
N GLY A 491 17.34 -29.01 4.09
CA GLY A 491 17.50 -27.57 4.29
C GLY A 491 16.27 -26.77 3.81
N LYS A 492 16.51 -25.54 3.34
CA LYS A 492 15.45 -24.65 2.83
C LYS A 492 14.68 -25.21 1.62
N THR A 493 15.22 -26.22 0.93
CA THR A 493 14.59 -26.78 -0.27
C THR A 493 13.37 -27.65 0.03
N GLY A 494 13.34 -28.33 1.18
CA GLY A 494 12.25 -29.25 1.51
C GLY A 494 10.89 -28.56 1.69
N PRO A 495 10.78 -27.49 2.49
CA PRO A 495 9.54 -26.70 2.58
C PRO A 495 9.10 -26.15 1.23
N ILE A 496 10.02 -25.63 0.41
CA ILE A 496 9.71 -25.13 -0.94
C ILE A 496 9.09 -26.23 -1.81
N LEU A 497 9.69 -27.43 -1.82
CA LEU A 497 9.17 -28.57 -2.58
C LEU A 497 7.78 -29.01 -2.11
N PHE A 498 7.55 -28.99 -0.79
CA PHE A 498 6.24 -29.30 -0.21
C PHE A 498 5.16 -28.31 -0.70
N PHE A 499 5.43 -27.01 -0.65
CA PHE A 499 4.48 -26.01 -1.14
C PHE A 499 4.35 -26.00 -2.67
N LEU A 500 5.38 -26.38 -3.43
CA LEU A 500 5.24 -26.62 -4.87
C LEU A 500 4.31 -27.81 -5.17
N ALA A 501 4.45 -28.93 -4.46
CA ALA A 501 3.54 -30.08 -4.61
C ALA A 501 2.08 -29.70 -4.31
N LEU A 502 1.88 -28.81 -3.35
CA LEU A 502 0.58 -28.25 -3.00
C LEU A 502 0.07 -27.24 -4.03
N GLY A 503 0.97 -26.48 -4.66
CA GLY A 503 0.69 -25.69 -5.86
C GLY A 503 0.09 -26.54 -6.99
N LEU A 504 0.54 -27.80 -7.15
CA LEU A 504 -0.07 -28.75 -8.09
C LEU A 504 -1.51 -29.12 -7.69
N VAL A 505 -1.76 -29.39 -6.40
CA VAL A 505 -3.12 -29.69 -5.90
C VAL A 505 -4.06 -28.51 -6.15
N LEU A 506 -3.62 -27.30 -5.78
CA LEU A 506 -4.34 -26.06 -6.04
C LEU A 506 -4.58 -25.83 -7.54
N PHE A 507 -3.57 -26.12 -8.38
CA PHE A 507 -3.69 -26.04 -9.83
C PHE A 507 -4.76 -26.99 -10.37
N LEU A 508 -4.88 -28.21 -9.84
CA LEU A 508 -5.94 -29.14 -10.22
C LEU A 508 -7.34 -28.60 -9.83
N PHE A 509 -7.45 -27.85 -8.75
CA PHE A 509 -8.70 -27.26 -8.28
C PHE A 509 -9.09 -25.96 -8.97
N ARG A 510 -8.19 -25.28 -9.69
CA ARG A 510 -8.40 -23.96 -10.32
C ARG A 510 -9.69 -23.78 -11.13
N LYS A 511 -10.26 -24.87 -11.68
CA LYS A 511 -11.51 -24.84 -12.48
C LYS A 511 -12.78 -24.80 -11.61
N ARG A 512 -12.64 -24.91 -10.29
CA ARG A 512 -13.71 -24.96 -9.29
C ARG A 512 -13.41 -23.91 -8.21
N PRO A 513 -13.85 -22.64 -8.38
CA PRO A 513 -13.45 -21.54 -7.49
C PRO A 513 -13.72 -21.80 -6.01
N LEU A 514 -14.88 -22.37 -5.66
CA LEU A 514 -15.20 -22.74 -4.27
C LEU A 514 -14.19 -23.74 -3.69
N ARG A 515 -13.91 -24.82 -4.41
CA ARG A 515 -12.94 -25.85 -3.99
C ARG A 515 -11.54 -25.28 -3.86
N PHE A 516 -11.13 -24.45 -4.82
CA PHE A 516 -9.82 -23.81 -4.83
C PHE A 516 -9.66 -22.85 -3.65
N ALA A 517 -10.66 -21.99 -3.42
CA ALA A 517 -10.69 -21.06 -2.30
C ALA A 517 -10.64 -21.77 -0.95
N LEU A 518 -11.46 -22.81 -0.75
CA LEU A 518 -11.44 -23.59 0.49
C LEU A 518 -10.13 -24.32 0.71
N ALA A 519 -9.56 -24.94 -0.34
CA ALA A 519 -8.28 -25.65 -0.21
C ALA A 519 -7.13 -24.70 0.13
N PHE A 520 -7.08 -23.54 -0.53
CA PHE A 520 -6.09 -22.51 -0.23
C PHE A 520 -6.29 -21.90 1.16
N SER A 521 -7.53 -21.61 1.57
CA SER A 521 -7.82 -21.01 2.88
C SER A 521 -7.47 -21.99 4.01
N LEU A 522 -7.93 -23.24 3.92
CA LEU A 522 -7.62 -24.25 4.93
C LEU A 522 -6.11 -24.49 5.02
N LEU A 523 -5.41 -24.48 3.89
CA LEU A 523 -3.96 -24.54 3.87
C LEU A 523 -3.35 -23.36 4.63
N LEU A 524 -3.68 -22.13 4.23
CA LEU A 524 -3.10 -20.90 4.78
C LEU A 524 -3.36 -20.78 6.29
N PHE A 525 -4.56 -21.11 6.75
CA PHE A 525 -4.88 -21.11 8.17
C PHE A 525 -4.24 -22.30 8.90
N SER A 526 -4.10 -23.45 8.26
CA SER A 526 -3.38 -24.58 8.86
C SER A 526 -1.89 -24.27 9.05
N THR A 527 -1.25 -23.53 8.15
CA THR A 527 0.16 -23.15 8.27
C THR A 527 0.36 -22.11 9.36
N ILE A 528 -0.56 -21.16 9.51
CA ILE A 528 -0.58 -20.20 10.62
C ILE A 528 -0.71 -20.94 11.97
N LEU A 529 -1.63 -21.91 12.06
CA LEU A 529 -1.80 -22.74 13.28
C LEU A 529 -0.62 -23.70 13.54
N LEU A 530 0.11 -24.09 12.50
CA LEU A 530 1.28 -24.96 12.62
C LEU A 530 2.49 -24.22 13.19
N ASP A 531 2.64 -22.93 12.88
CA ASP A 531 3.73 -22.10 13.42
C ASP A 531 3.66 -21.99 14.96
N GLU A 532 2.44 -21.90 15.52
CA GLU A 532 2.20 -21.98 16.97
C GLU A 532 2.61 -23.32 17.60
N VAL A 533 2.70 -24.40 16.81
CA VAL A 533 2.99 -25.77 17.29
C VAL A 533 4.46 -26.17 17.08
N ASP A 534 5.13 -25.64 16.03
CA ASP A 534 6.43 -26.10 15.52
C ASP A 534 7.67 -25.40 16.07
N GLY A 535 7.52 -24.52 17.07
CA GLY A 535 8.62 -24.07 17.94
C GLY A 535 9.37 -25.17 18.72
N ARG A 536 9.16 -26.43 18.35
CA ARG A 536 9.87 -27.61 18.82
C ARG A 536 11.09 -27.98 17.98
N ARG A 537 11.19 -27.58 16.69
CA ARG A 537 12.17 -28.15 15.74
C ARG A 537 13.31 -27.25 15.26
N ILE A 538 13.16 -25.91 15.32
CA ILE A 538 14.16 -24.95 14.78
C ILE A 538 15.50 -24.96 15.55
N ARG A 539 15.59 -25.71 16.66
CA ARG A 539 16.75 -25.79 17.56
C ARG A 539 18.00 -26.51 17.01
N LYS A 540 17.98 -27.08 15.79
CA LYS A 540 19.04 -28.00 15.32
C LYS A 540 19.97 -27.49 14.21
N GLU A 541 19.68 -26.38 13.54
CA GLU A 541 20.54 -25.88 12.46
C GLU A 541 20.93 -24.42 12.71
N GLY A 542 22.21 -24.21 13.01
CA GLY A 542 22.81 -22.94 13.41
C GLY A 542 22.77 -21.86 12.33
N ILE A 543 21.61 -21.25 12.12
CA ILE A 543 21.45 -19.97 11.43
C ILE A 543 21.71 -18.88 12.48
N ARG A 544 22.95 -18.40 12.55
CA ARG A 544 23.44 -17.36 13.49
C ARG A 544 23.07 -15.92 13.09
N SER A 545 21.88 -15.70 12.56
CA SER A 545 21.38 -14.36 12.25
C SER A 545 19.86 -14.39 12.38
N LEU A 546 19.28 -13.49 13.19
CA LEU A 546 17.87 -13.40 13.65
C LEU A 546 17.55 -14.08 15.00
N SER A 547 18.39 -13.88 16.02
CA SER A 547 18.25 -14.48 17.35
C SER A 547 17.17 -13.88 18.27
N SER A 548 16.45 -12.80 17.93
CA SER A 548 15.41 -12.27 18.84
C SER A 548 13.99 -12.75 18.55
N VAL A 549 13.63 -13.00 17.29
CA VAL A 549 12.26 -13.41 16.91
C VAL A 549 12.05 -14.92 17.04
N VAL A 550 13.10 -15.72 16.85
CA VAL A 550 13.03 -17.20 16.87
C VAL A 550 13.30 -17.80 18.26
N ARG A 551 13.85 -17.02 19.21
CA ARG A 551 14.14 -17.51 20.58
C ARG A 551 12.88 -17.96 21.32
N ASP A 552 11.69 -17.47 20.96
CA ASP A 552 10.48 -17.67 21.76
C ASP A 552 9.31 -18.33 21.00
N ALA A 553 9.61 -19.39 20.25
CA ALA A 553 8.62 -20.21 19.55
C ALA A 553 7.68 -21.01 20.47
N ARG A 554 7.60 -20.66 21.76
CA ARG A 554 6.64 -21.19 22.73
C ARG A 554 6.10 -20.11 23.67
N SER A 555 6.14 -18.84 23.27
CA SER A 555 5.63 -17.74 24.07
C SER A 555 4.11 -17.81 24.21
N ARG A 556 3.58 -17.54 25.40
CA ARG A 556 2.14 -17.38 25.60
C ARG A 556 1.79 -15.93 25.28
N GLN A 557 1.00 -15.71 24.23
CA GLN A 557 0.49 -14.37 23.95
C GLN A 557 -0.39 -13.90 25.12
N LEU A 558 0.03 -12.80 25.76
CA LEU A 558 -0.67 -12.19 26.88
C LEU A 558 -1.66 -11.14 26.40
N PHE A 559 -1.25 -10.36 25.40
CA PHE A 559 -2.00 -9.23 24.90
C PHE A 559 -1.71 -9.01 23.41
N GLN A 560 -2.72 -8.53 22.69
CA GLN A 560 -2.59 -8.06 21.33
C GLN A 560 -3.44 -6.81 21.13
N ALA A 561 -2.86 -5.79 20.51
CA ALA A 561 -3.60 -4.63 20.07
C ALA A 561 -3.13 -4.18 18.70
N ARG A 562 -4.04 -3.55 17.96
CA ARG A 562 -3.75 -2.87 16.71
C ARG A 562 -4.15 -1.41 16.84
N SER A 563 -3.24 -0.52 16.48
CA SER A 563 -3.46 0.92 16.44
C SER A 563 -3.25 1.46 15.02
N PHE A 564 -3.29 2.79 14.87
CA PHE A 564 -2.88 3.45 13.65
C PHE A 564 -1.36 3.37 13.40
N PHE A 565 -0.55 3.27 14.45
CA PHE A 565 0.91 3.29 14.33
C PHE A 565 1.51 1.89 14.15
N GLY A 566 0.80 0.83 14.54
CA GLY A 566 1.15 -0.54 14.18
C GLY A 566 0.40 -1.61 14.95
N VAL A 567 0.99 -2.81 14.99
CA VAL A 567 0.48 -3.96 15.74
C VAL A 567 1.42 -4.26 16.90
N TYR A 568 0.85 -4.36 18.10
CA TYR A 568 1.57 -4.64 19.33
C TYR A 568 1.20 -6.00 19.88
N THR A 569 2.20 -6.79 20.23
CA THR A 569 2.04 -8.10 20.86
C THR A 569 2.85 -8.14 22.13
N VAL A 570 2.23 -8.51 23.25
CA VAL A 570 2.94 -8.85 24.48
C VAL A 570 2.89 -10.35 24.67
N SER A 571 4.04 -10.98 24.85
CA SER A 571 4.14 -12.43 25.04
C SER A 571 4.98 -12.76 26.27
N ALA A 572 4.57 -13.78 27.02
CA ALA A 572 5.37 -14.35 28.11
C ALA A 572 6.25 -15.49 27.59
N SER A 573 7.53 -15.49 27.95
CA SER A 573 8.45 -16.61 27.73
C SER A 573 7.94 -17.88 28.42
N LYS A 574 8.23 -19.06 27.85
CA LYS A 574 7.80 -20.34 28.43
C LYS A 574 8.60 -20.77 29.67
N TRP A 575 9.85 -20.33 29.79
CA TRP A 575 10.81 -20.81 30.80
C TRP A 575 11.15 -19.76 31.87
N GLY A 576 10.44 -18.63 31.89
CA GLY A 576 10.56 -17.58 32.88
C GLY A 576 9.36 -16.65 32.82
N ASN A 577 9.21 -15.79 33.82
CA ASN A 577 8.11 -14.82 33.89
C ASN A 577 8.45 -13.54 33.09
N VAL A 578 9.11 -13.68 31.93
CA VAL A 578 9.59 -12.54 31.14
C VAL A 578 8.52 -12.13 30.13
N HIS A 579 8.01 -10.91 30.26
CA HIS A 579 7.06 -10.31 29.34
C HIS A 579 7.82 -9.50 28.28
N LYS A 580 7.58 -9.77 27.00
CA LYS A 580 8.26 -9.11 25.87
C LYS A 580 7.26 -8.28 25.06
N LEU A 581 7.59 -7.03 24.76
CA LEU A 581 6.78 -6.14 23.93
C LEU A 581 7.31 -6.11 22.49
N TYR A 582 6.49 -6.53 21.54
CA TYR A 582 6.79 -6.46 20.11
C TYR A 582 5.95 -5.40 19.40
N HIS A 583 6.57 -4.69 18.47
CA HIS A 583 5.91 -3.86 17.46
C HIS A 583 6.23 -4.45 16.07
N GLY A 584 5.23 -5.10 15.46
CA GLY A 584 5.48 -6.00 14.33
C GLY A 584 6.38 -7.15 14.75
N THR A 585 7.56 -7.26 14.12
CA THR A 585 8.58 -8.29 14.43
C THR A 585 9.74 -7.78 15.30
N THR A 586 9.68 -6.54 15.78
CA THR A 586 10.78 -5.89 16.52
C THR A 586 10.47 -5.82 18.00
N LEU A 587 11.44 -6.21 18.84
CA LEU A 587 11.35 -6.14 20.30
C LEU A 587 11.60 -4.71 20.78
N HIS A 588 10.68 -4.15 21.56
CA HIS A 588 10.75 -2.79 22.12
C HIS A 588 10.82 -2.78 23.65
N GLY A 589 11.54 -3.75 24.18
CA GLY A 589 11.73 -3.95 25.60
C GLY A 589 11.04 -5.21 26.11
N ASP A 590 11.54 -5.66 27.25
CA ASP A 590 10.99 -6.74 28.03
C ASP A 590 11.04 -6.38 29.51
N GLN A 591 10.42 -7.23 30.34
CA GLN A 591 10.55 -7.17 31.78
C GLN A 591 10.49 -8.58 32.35
N ASP A 592 11.42 -8.90 33.26
CA ASP A 592 11.28 -10.05 34.13
C ASP A 592 10.27 -9.75 35.23
N MET A 593 9.22 -10.55 35.33
CA MET A 593 8.16 -10.36 36.30
C MET A 593 8.41 -11.15 37.60
N ASP A 594 9.56 -11.82 37.73
CA ASP A 594 10.01 -12.43 38.98
C ASP A 594 10.54 -11.36 39.96
N GLU A 595 10.16 -11.47 41.23
CA GLU A 595 10.38 -10.40 42.24
C GLU A 595 11.84 -9.94 42.38
N GLU A 596 12.79 -10.85 42.20
CA GLU A 596 14.23 -10.57 42.29
C GLU A 596 14.73 -9.66 41.14
N ASN A 597 14.10 -9.75 39.97
CA ASN A 597 14.54 -9.10 38.73
C ASN A 597 13.58 -8.01 38.23
N LEU A 598 12.48 -7.73 38.95
CA LEU A 598 11.44 -6.77 38.57
C LEU A 598 11.95 -5.39 38.13
N PHE A 599 13.13 -4.99 38.61
CA PHE A 599 13.72 -3.68 38.37
C PHE A 599 14.93 -3.72 37.44
N ALA A 600 15.37 -4.89 36.98
CA ALA A 600 16.53 -4.99 36.12
C ALA A 600 16.19 -4.38 34.75
N PRO A 601 16.92 -3.36 34.28
CA PRO A 601 16.81 -2.94 32.89
C PRO A 601 17.50 -3.99 32.02
N ARG A 602 16.84 -4.40 30.94
CA ARG A 602 17.23 -5.51 30.06
C ARG A 602 17.25 -5.06 28.60
N THR A 603 17.54 -5.95 27.66
CA THR A 603 17.67 -5.63 26.22
C THR A 603 18.76 -4.59 25.96
N TYR A 604 18.49 -3.59 25.14
CA TYR A 604 19.42 -2.49 24.85
C TYR A 604 19.46 -1.44 25.97
N TYR A 605 18.66 -1.62 27.03
CA TYR A 605 18.72 -0.82 28.24
C TYR A 605 19.63 -1.42 29.32
N ASP A 606 20.36 -2.52 29.04
CA ASP A 606 21.22 -3.23 30.01
C ASP A 606 22.19 -2.26 30.75
N PRO A 607 22.53 -2.49 32.04
CA PRO A 607 23.43 -1.61 32.80
C PRO A 607 24.84 -1.40 32.20
N ARG A 608 25.26 -2.24 31.25
CA ARG A 608 26.54 -2.11 30.53
C ARG A 608 26.40 -1.38 29.20
N SER A 609 25.17 -1.12 28.76
CA SER A 609 24.87 -0.45 27.48
C SER A 609 25.40 0.99 27.44
N PRO A 610 25.58 1.58 26.25
CA PRO A 610 25.99 2.98 26.10
C PRO A 610 25.05 3.96 26.80
N LEU A 611 23.75 3.66 26.78
CA LEU A 611 22.75 4.43 27.49
C LEU A 611 23.04 4.50 29.00
N ALA A 612 23.30 3.36 29.63
CA ALA A 612 23.62 3.30 31.06
C ALA A 612 24.89 4.08 31.38
N GLN A 613 25.92 3.95 30.54
CA GLN A 613 27.18 4.68 30.65
C GLN A 613 26.96 6.20 30.62
N VAL A 614 26.06 6.70 29.77
CA VAL A 614 25.73 8.14 29.70
C VAL A 614 25.04 8.61 30.99
N PHE A 615 24.10 7.83 31.52
CA PHE A 615 23.48 8.16 32.81
C PHE A 615 24.52 8.21 33.94
N GLU A 616 25.44 7.26 33.99
CA GLU A 616 26.51 7.21 34.99
C GLU A 616 27.49 8.38 34.83
N ALA A 617 27.99 8.61 33.61
CA ALA A 617 28.94 9.67 33.31
C ALA A 617 28.40 11.05 33.69
N LEU A 618 27.17 11.38 33.28
CA LEU A 618 26.58 12.67 33.61
C LEU A 618 26.29 12.83 35.11
N ARG A 619 25.92 11.76 35.81
CA ARG A 619 25.70 11.79 37.26
C ARG A 619 26.96 12.00 38.07
N SER A 620 28.11 11.54 37.55
CA SER A 620 29.40 11.71 38.22
C SER A 620 29.84 13.18 38.30
N VAL A 621 29.37 14.01 37.35
CA VAL A 621 29.76 15.43 37.25
C VAL A 621 28.65 16.40 37.65
N ARG A 622 27.37 16.01 37.56
CA ARG A 622 26.24 16.89 37.90
C ARG A 622 24.98 16.12 38.33
N ARG A 623 24.07 16.82 39.00
CA ARG A 623 22.72 16.29 39.28
C ARG A 623 21.86 16.40 38.02
N LEU A 624 21.31 15.28 37.56
CA LEU A 624 20.31 15.25 36.50
C LEU A 624 18.91 15.49 37.11
N ASN A 625 18.36 16.68 36.94
CA ASN A 625 17.05 17.07 37.49
C ASN A 625 15.91 16.66 36.57
N HIS A 626 16.06 16.81 35.25
CA HIS A 626 14.99 16.52 34.30
C HIS A 626 15.50 15.77 33.07
N VAL A 627 14.98 14.56 32.85
CA VAL A 627 15.25 13.74 31.66
C VAL A 627 14.03 13.75 30.74
N GLY A 628 14.26 14.05 29.46
CA GLY A 628 13.27 13.90 28.40
C GLY A 628 13.53 12.61 27.62
N VAL A 629 12.49 11.92 27.20
CA VAL A 629 12.60 10.71 26.37
C VAL A 629 11.56 10.77 25.25
N THR A 630 11.96 10.59 23.99
CA THR A 630 11.00 10.34 22.90
C THR A 630 10.87 8.84 22.67
N GLY A 631 9.65 8.31 22.77
CA GLY A 631 9.35 6.88 22.85
C GLY A 631 9.22 6.41 24.31
N LEU A 632 8.27 5.51 24.58
CA LEU A 632 8.06 4.93 25.91
C LEU A 632 8.46 3.45 26.00
N GLY A 633 8.18 2.66 24.96
CA GLY A 633 8.38 1.20 24.96
C GLY A 633 7.64 0.54 26.13
N ALA A 634 8.31 -0.41 26.80
CA ALA A 634 7.80 -1.04 28.02
C ALA A 634 7.92 -0.15 29.29
N GLY A 635 8.53 1.04 29.18
CA GLY A 635 8.83 1.92 30.31
C GLY A 635 10.17 1.64 31.01
N THR A 636 11.02 0.79 30.42
CA THR A 636 12.30 0.32 31.01
C THR A 636 13.25 1.45 31.43
N LEU A 637 13.26 2.57 30.71
CA LEU A 637 14.09 3.74 31.03
C LEU A 637 13.83 4.33 32.43
N THR A 638 12.64 4.11 33.00
CA THR A 638 12.35 4.52 34.38
C THR A 638 13.22 3.82 35.42
N CYS A 639 13.83 2.67 35.11
CA CYS A 639 14.81 2.02 36.00
C CYS A 639 16.02 2.89 36.30
N TYR A 640 16.37 3.79 35.39
CA TYR A 640 17.46 4.72 35.60
C TYR A 640 17.05 5.90 36.47
N GLN A 641 15.77 6.17 36.72
CA GLN A 641 15.31 7.32 37.50
C GLN A 641 15.79 7.26 38.97
N VAL A 642 16.27 8.40 39.48
CA VAL A 642 16.67 8.55 40.90
C VAL A 642 15.67 9.43 41.67
N PRO A 643 15.58 9.32 43.01
CA PRO A 643 14.65 10.12 43.80
C PRO A 643 14.78 11.63 43.57
N GLY A 644 13.65 12.29 43.27
CA GLY A 644 13.59 13.73 43.01
C GLY A 644 14.12 14.15 41.62
N GLN A 645 14.31 13.21 40.69
CA GLN A 645 14.51 13.47 39.27
C GLN A 645 13.18 13.38 38.54
N LYS A 646 12.84 14.36 37.72
CA LYS A 646 11.66 14.32 36.84
C LYS A 646 12.00 13.60 35.54
N MET A 647 11.08 12.80 35.03
CA MET A 647 11.21 12.17 33.71
C MET A 647 9.96 12.42 32.86
N THR A 648 10.15 12.90 31.63
CA THR A 648 9.06 13.16 30.69
C THR A 648 9.21 12.32 29.44
N PHE A 649 8.25 11.45 29.17
CA PHE A 649 8.16 10.66 27.95
C PHE A 649 7.25 11.35 26.93
N PHE A 650 7.66 11.33 25.67
CA PHE A 650 6.86 11.78 24.52
C PHE A 650 6.56 10.56 23.66
N GLU A 651 5.33 10.07 23.74
CA GLU A 651 4.88 8.83 23.08
C GLU A 651 3.82 9.16 22.03
N ILE A 652 4.01 8.72 20.80
CA ILE A 652 3.09 9.04 19.70
C ILE A 652 1.81 8.20 19.79
N ASP A 653 1.90 6.97 20.29
CA ASP A 653 0.78 6.03 20.35
C ASP A 653 0.23 5.85 21.79
N PRO A 654 -1.01 6.29 22.07
CA PRO A 654 -1.66 6.05 23.36
C PRO A 654 -1.83 4.56 23.72
N THR A 655 -1.72 3.65 22.73
CA THR A 655 -1.76 2.20 22.97
C THR A 655 -0.52 1.72 23.70
N ILE A 656 0.66 2.25 23.39
CA ILE A 656 1.92 1.93 24.10
C ILE A 656 1.86 2.40 25.54
N GLU A 657 1.34 3.61 25.77
CA GLU A 657 1.14 4.15 27.12
C GLU A 657 0.24 3.26 27.98
N ARG A 658 -0.88 2.79 27.41
CA ARG A 658 -1.76 1.83 28.08
C ARG A 658 -1.09 0.49 28.36
N ILE A 659 -0.26 -0.03 27.42
CA ILE A 659 0.47 -1.29 27.61
C ILE A 659 1.50 -1.14 28.74
N ALA A 660 2.32 -0.08 28.72
CA ALA A 660 3.38 0.14 29.70
C ALA A 660 2.84 0.46 31.10
N ARG A 661 1.61 1.00 31.20
CA ARG A 661 0.96 1.33 32.47
C ARG A 661 0.15 0.17 33.06
N ASP A 662 -0.18 -0.87 32.28
CA ASP A 662 -0.92 -2.03 32.79
C ASP A 662 0.01 -2.93 33.63
N PRO A 663 -0.16 -3.02 34.96
CA PRO A 663 0.72 -3.78 35.84
C PRO A 663 0.68 -5.30 35.60
N ASN A 664 -0.33 -5.79 34.86
CA ASN A 664 -0.39 -7.18 34.43
C ASN A 664 0.53 -7.47 33.23
N LEU A 665 0.97 -6.43 32.52
CA LEU A 665 1.87 -6.52 31.37
C LEU A 665 3.26 -6.03 31.74
N PHE A 666 3.39 -4.83 32.30
CA PHE A 666 4.66 -4.23 32.71
C PHE A 666 4.49 -3.42 33.98
N ARG A 667 5.49 -3.46 34.86
CA ARG A 667 5.47 -2.80 36.17
C ARG A 667 6.48 -1.67 36.31
N TYR A 668 7.29 -1.38 35.29
CA TYR A 668 8.30 -0.32 35.38
C TYR A 668 7.72 1.05 35.80
N LEU A 669 6.65 1.51 35.16
CA LEU A 669 6.01 2.78 35.51
C LEU A 669 5.37 2.76 36.90
N GLU A 670 4.74 1.66 37.29
CA GLU A 670 4.14 1.48 38.63
C GLU A 670 5.21 1.57 39.72
N LEU A 671 6.35 0.92 39.49
CA LEU A 671 7.39 0.71 40.48
C LEU A 671 8.39 1.86 40.60
N ARG A 672 8.73 2.51 39.49
CA ARG A 672 9.77 3.56 39.44
C ARG A 672 9.25 4.93 39.01
N GLY A 673 8.03 5.02 38.49
CA GLY A 673 7.48 6.26 37.92
C GLY A 673 6.91 7.27 38.92
N GLN A 674 7.65 7.63 39.98
CA GLN A 674 7.15 8.53 41.02
C GLN A 674 6.92 9.98 40.54
N ASP A 675 7.72 10.46 39.58
CA ASP A 675 7.55 11.76 38.90
C ASP A 675 7.75 11.59 37.39
N VAL A 676 6.88 10.77 36.80
CA VAL A 676 6.85 10.48 35.37
C VAL A 676 5.65 11.14 34.70
N GLU A 677 5.94 11.98 33.71
CA GLU A 677 4.94 12.59 32.83
C GLU A 677 4.98 11.89 31.46
N VAL A 678 3.86 11.35 30.99
CA VAL A 678 3.76 10.81 29.62
C VAL A 678 2.89 11.75 28.78
N VAL A 679 3.48 12.33 27.73
CA VAL A 679 2.79 13.21 26.80
C VAL A 679 2.49 12.47 25.51
N ILE A 680 1.20 12.36 25.19
CA ILE A 680 0.75 11.72 23.96
C ILE A 680 0.83 12.69 22.79
N GLY A 681 1.64 12.35 21.78
CA GLY A 681 1.82 13.10 20.55
C GLY A 681 3.20 12.88 19.92
N ASP A 682 3.39 13.42 18.72
CA ASP A 682 4.70 13.37 18.04
C ASP A 682 5.81 13.96 18.94
N GLY A 683 6.93 13.25 19.06
CA GLY A 683 8.02 13.59 19.96
C GLY A 683 8.63 14.95 19.66
N ARG A 684 8.91 15.23 18.38
CA ARG A 684 9.51 16.50 17.95
C ARG A 684 8.56 17.67 18.16
N GLN A 685 7.31 17.55 17.76
CA GLN A 685 6.32 18.63 17.95
C GLN A 685 5.99 18.88 19.42
N SER A 686 5.99 17.83 20.24
CA SER A 686 5.75 17.95 21.66
C SER A 686 6.94 18.58 22.38
N LEU A 687 8.17 18.25 21.99
CA LEU A 687 9.39 18.90 22.45
C LEU A 687 9.44 20.38 22.05
N ALA A 688 9.09 20.72 20.81
CA ALA A 688 9.09 22.10 20.32
C ALA A 688 8.24 23.04 21.20
N ARG A 689 7.15 22.52 21.78
CA ARG A 689 6.24 23.25 22.67
C ARG A 689 6.72 23.37 24.12
N ARG A 690 7.80 22.68 24.51
CA ARG A 690 8.40 22.81 25.84
C ARG A 690 9.24 24.08 25.95
N PRO A 691 9.42 24.63 27.16
CA PRO A 691 10.39 25.71 27.38
C PRO A 691 11.81 25.28 26.99
N ASP A 692 12.60 26.24 26.53
CA ASP A 692 14.04 26.02 26.27
C ASP A 692 14.79 25.80 27.59
N GLY A 693 15.94 25.13 27.55
CA GLY A 693 16.75 24.91 28.75
C GLY A 693 16.18 23.93 29.78
N THR A 694 15.23 23.08 29.38
CA THR A 694 14.47 22.21 30.30
C THR A 694 15.20 20.92 30.67
N PHE A 695 15.87 20.26 29.72
CA PHE A 695 16.32 18.87 29.90
C PHE A 695 17.84 18.77 30.11
N ASP A 696 18.26 18.05 31.15
CA ASP A 696 19.67 17.74 31.39
C ASP A 696 20.16 16.59 30.48
N LEU A 697 19.26 15.68 30.14
CA LEU A 697 19.46 14.58 29.20
C LEU A 697 18.19 14.42 28.36
N LEU A 698 18.35 14.38 27.04
CA LEU A 698 17.27 14.09 26.11
C LEU A 698 17.58 12.79 25.35
N VAL A 699 16.84 11.72 25.65
CA VAL A 699 17.02 10.41 25.01
C VAL A 699 16.05 10.29 23.83
N LEU A 700 16.56 9.96 22.65
CA LEU A 700 15.77 9.80 21.43
C LEU A 700 15.71 8.32 21.06
N ASP A 701 14.65 7.66 21.51
CA ASP A 701 14.41 6.21 21.41
C ASP A 701 13.04 5.91 20.78
N ALA A 702 12.76 6.58 19.65
CA ALA A 702 11.47 6.53 18.96
C ALA A 702 11.58 5.72 17.66
N PHE A 703 10.77 4.66 17.56
CA PHE A 703 10.80 3.72 16.44
C PHE A 703 9.41 3.39 15.90
N SER A 704 9.32 3.27 14.59
CA SER A 704 8.19 2.64 13.89
C SER A 704 8.64 1.27 13.39
N SER A 705 8.33 0.22 14.15
CA SER A 705 8.98 -1.08 14.05
C SER A 705 10.50 -0.96 14.22
N ASP A 706 11.31 -1.21 13.21
CA ASP A 706 12.78 -1.11 13.29
C ASP A 706 13.36 0.22 12.76
N ALA A 707 12.52 1.12 12.24
CA ALA A 707 12.96 2.36 11.60
C ALA A 707 12.74 3.59 12.49
N ILE A 708 13.77 4.45 12.56
CA ILE A 708 13.67 5.76 13.20
C ILE A 708 12.96 6.71 12.24
N PRO A 709 11.90 7.41 12.67
CA PRO A 709 11.23 8.37 11.82
C PRO A 709 12.19 9.48 11.37
N VAL A 710 12.33 9.63 10.05
CA VAL A 710 13.31 10.53 9.42
C VAL A 710 13.17 11.98 9.89
N HIS A 711 11.94 12.44 10.19
CA HIS A 711 11.71 13.81 10.67
C HIS A 711 12.27 14.08 12.07
N LEU A 712 12.73 13.05 12.80
CA LEU A 712 13.46 13.19 14.07
C LEU A 712 14.98 13.34 13.86
N LEU A 713 15.47 13.11 12.64
CA LEU A 713 16.88 13.13 12.23
C LEU A 713 17.12 14.22 11.17
N THR A 714 16.62 15.44 11.41
CA THR A 714 16.86 16.60 10.53
C THR A 714 17.59 17.70 11.26
N ARG A 715 18.21 18.62 10.52
CA ARG A 715 18.83 19.84 11.05
C ARG A 715 17.83 20.60 11.94
N GLU A 716 16.61 20.79 11.46
CA GLU A 716 15.57 21.48 12.19
C GLU A 716 15.16 20.75 13.48
N ALA A 717 15.17 19.41 13.47
CA ALA A 717 14.93 18.61 14.66
C ALA A 717 16.06 18.77 15.68
N LEU A 718 17.33 18.61 15.27
CA LEU A 718 18.49 18.77 16.14
C LEU A 718 18.55 20.18 16.75
N ALA A 719 18.24 21.22 15.97
CA ALA A 719 18.17 22.59 16.47
C ALA A 719 17.14 22.75 17.59
N ILE A 720 15.96 22.14 17.45
CA ILE A 720 14.95 22.11 18.52
C ILE A 720 15.53 21.43 19.76
N TYR A 721 16.13 20.25 19.60
CA TYR A 721 16.66 19.46 20.72
C TYR A 721 17.74 20.23 21.49
N LEU A 722 18.69 20.84 20.78
CA LEU A 722 19.75 21.66 21.37
C LEU A 722 19.21 22.88 22.11
N ALA A 723 18.11 23.49 21.64
CA ALA A 723 17.44 24.58 22.36
C ALA A 723 16.77 24.10 23.66
N LYS A 724 16.25 22.85 23.69
CA LYS A 724 15.60 22.29 24.88
C LYS A 724 16.57 21.79 25.95
N LEU A 725 17.85 21.64 25.64
CA LEU A 725 18.86 21.23 26.61
C LEU A 725 19.15 22.33 27.64
N ALA A 726 19.23 21.98 28.92
CA ALA A 726 19.82 22.80 29.96
C ALA A 726 21.33 23.08 29.66
N PRO A 727 21.98 24.04 30.34
CA PRO A 727 23.44 24.17 30.28
C PRO A 727 24.13 22.85 30.67
N GLY A 728 25.11 22.42 29.88
CA GLY A 728 25.76 21.11 30.05
C GLY A 728 24.92 19.91 29.61
N GLY A 729 23.72 20.12 29.06
CA GLY A 729 22.81 19.06 28.64
C GLY A 729 23.34 18.21 27.49
N VAL A 730 22.88 16.96 27.39
CA VAL A 730 23.26 16.02 26.34
C VAL A 730 22.02 15.42 25.66
N ILE A 731 22.08 15.25 24.35
CA ILE A 731 21.13 14.45 23.56
C ILE A 731 21.75 13.06 23.37
N LEU A 732 20.95 12.01 23.46
CA LEU A 732 21.38 10.65 23.22
C LEU A 732 20.47 9.99 22.19
N TYR A 733 20.97 9.78 20.97
CA TYR A 733 20.25 9.10 19.90
C TYR A 733 20.44 7.60 19.98
N HIS A 734 19.36 6.83 20.01
CA HIS A 734 19.39 5.41 19.68
C HIS A 734 19.33 5.30 18.15
N ILE A 735 20.37 4.78 17.50
CA ILE A 735 20.43 4.68 16.02
C ILE A 735 20.50 3.25 15.50
N SER A 736 20.24 2.26 16.35
CA SER A 736 20.22 0.86 15.94
C SER A 736 19.20 0.59 14.86
N ASN A 737 19.67 0.06 13.73
CA ASN A 737 18.82 -0.25 12.59
C ASN A 737 19.34 -1.49 11.86
N ARG A 738 18.42 -2.29 11.30
CA ARG A 738 18.76 -3.55 10.61
C ARG A 738 19.19 -3.35 9.16
N TYR A 739 18.80 -2.23 8.54
CA TYR A 739 18.84 -2.05 7.09
C TYR A 739 19.53 -0.76 6.64
N VAL A 740 19.65 0.25 7.50
CA VAL A 740 20.20 1.57 7.18
C VAL A 740 21.27 1.93 8.19
N ASP A 741 22.45 2.34 7.70
CA ASP A 741 23.48 2.95 8.52
C ASP A 741 23.14 4.43 8.75
N LEU A 742 22.94 4.80 10.02
CA LEU A 742 22.53 6.14 10.44
C LEU A 742 23.67 6.91 11.13
N GLU A 743 24.86 6.32 11.29
CA GLU A 743 26.01 7.00 11.89
C GLU A 743 26.34 8.28 11.12
N ALA A 744 26.52 8.16 9.80
CA ALA A 744 26.86 9.27 8.93
C ALA A 744 25.78 10.38 8.93
N VAL A 745 24.51 10.02 9.12
CA VAL A 745 23.40 11.00 9.21
C VAL A 745 23.58 11.88 10.45
N VAL A 746 23.74 11.27 11.62
CA VAL A 746 23.90 12.03 12.89
C VAL A 746 25.24 12.77 12.91
N ALA A 747 26.32 12.18 12.36
CA ALA A 747 27.61 12.82 12.22
C ALA A 747 27.53 14.12 11.40
N ASN A 748 26.92 14.06 10.20
CA ASN A 748 26.74 15.23 9.34
C ASN A 748 25.87 16.30 10.01
N LEU A 749 24.81 15.92 10.72
CA LEU A 749 23.94 16.85 11.46
C LEU A 749 24.70 17.57 12.59
N ALA A 750 25.49 16.83 13.37
CA ALA A 750 26.28 17.40 14.45
C ALA A 750 27.32 18.39 13.91
N LEU A 751 28.05 18.01 12.85
CA LEU A 751 29.02 18.89 12.18
C LEU A 751 28.37 20.16 11.62
N ASP A 752 27.22 20.03 10.96
CA ASP A 752 26.49 21.15 10.38
C ASP A 752 25.98 22.14 11.43
N CYS A 753 25.58 21.66 12.61
CA CYS A 753 25.17 22.50 13.74
C CYS A 753 26.35 22.97 14.62
N GLY A 754 27.59 22.55 14.34
CA GLY A 754 28.76 22.83 15.17
C GLY A 754 28.69 22.17 16.56
N ALA A 755 27.95 21.07 16.69
CA ALA A 755 27.79 20.30 17.92
C ALA A 755 28.89 19.23 18.06
N ALA A 756 29.22 18.87 19.30
CA ALA A 756 30.10 17.74 19.59
C ALA A 756 29.30 16.44 19.57
N ALA A 757 29.89 15.36 19.05
CA ALA A 757 29.25 14.06 18.99
C ALA A 757 30.24 12.92 19.27
N LEU A 758 29.77 11.91 20.01
CA LEU A 758 30.47 10.65 20.24
C LEU A 758 29.49 9.49 20.00
N ILE A 759 29.96 8.42 19.38
CA ILE A 759 29.22 7.19 19.11
C ILE A 759 29.85 6.02 19.84
N GLN A 760 29.00 5.08 20.26
CA GLN A 760 29.39 3.77 20.74
C GLN A 760 28.47 2.70 20.17
N GLU A 761 29.09 1.66 19.63
CA GLU A 761 28.43 0.39 19.30
C GLU A 761 28.69 -0.59 20.43
N TYR A 762 27.63 -1.21 20.93
CA TYR A 762 27.69 -2.19 22.00
C TYR A 762 27.23 -3.54 21.49
N GLU A 763 28.11 -4.53 21.59
CA GLU A 763 27.80 -5.95 21.41
C GLU A 763 27.94 -6.66 22.77
N PRO A 764 26.84 -7.20 23.33
CA PRO A 764 26.89 -7.94 24.59
C PRO A 764 27.66 -9.24 24.44
N SER A 765 28.23 -9.73 25.54
CA SER A 765 28.84 -11.06 25.55
C SER A 765 27.76 -12.15 25.44
N SER A 766 28.13 -13.37 25.02
CA SER A 766 27.18 -14.48 24.94
C SER A 766 26.54 -14.83 26.29
N GLU A 767 27.27 -14.64 27.39
CA GLU A 767 26.75 -14.85 28.74
C GLU A 767 25.69 -13.81 29.11
N ASP A 768 25.87 -12.57 28.66
CA ASP A 768 24.94 -11.46 28.92
C ASP A 768 23.65 -11.59 28.11
N GLU A 769 23.76 -12.05 26.86
CA GLU A 769 22.60 -12.39 26.05
C GLU A 769 21.78 -13.53 26.64
N GLU A 770 22.43 -14.54 27.22
CA GLU A 770 21.72 -15.70 27.79
C GLU A 770 21.13 -15.40 29.16
N THR A 771 21.83 -14.64 29.99
CA THR A 771 21.46 -14.40 31.39
C THR A 771 20.54 -13.18 31.54
N TRP A 772 20.87 -12.08 30.86
CA TRP A 772 20.20 -10.79 31.03
C TRP A 772 19.32 -10.41 29.84
N ASP A 773 19.33 -11.22 28.77
CA ASP A 773 18.73 -10.90 27.47
C ASP A 773 19.19 -9.53 26.95
N ALA A 774 20.47 -9.19 27.23
CA ALA A 774 21.09 -7.99 26.71
C ALA A 774 21.12 -8.05 25.18
N SER A 775 20.89 -6.91 24.51
CA SER A 775 20.90 -6.84 23.05
C SER A 775 21.87 -5.79 22.55
N SER A 776 22.42 -6.01 21.35
CA SER A 776 23.28 -5.01 20.72
C SER A 776 22.54 -3.70 20.49
N SER A 777 23.27 -2.59 20.63
CA SER A 777 22.74 -1.27 20.36
C SER A 777 23.82 -0.27 19.96
N THR A 778 23.43 0.77 19.25
CA THR A 778 24.29 1.83 18.72
C THR A 778 23.71 3.15 19.15
N TRP A 779 24.51 3.94 19.86
CA TRP A 779 24.06 5.20 20.45
C TRP A 779 25.01 6.34 20.11
N VAL A 780 24.46 7.52 19.83
CA VAL A 780 25.23 8.75 19.59
C VAL A 780 24.88 9.79 20.64
N ALA A 781 25.85 10.16 21.46
CA ALA A 781 25.76 11.28 22.38
C ALA A 781 26.13 12.57 21.64
N VAL A 782 25.25 13.58 21.69
CA VAL A 782 25.43 14.88 21.04
C VAL A 782 25.25 15.99 22.07
N ALA A 783 26.18 16.94 22.10
CA ALA A 783 26.12 18.10 23.00
C ALA A 783 26.58 19.38 22.29
N ARG A 784 26.44 20.55 22.94
CA ARG A 784 26.86 21.81 22.31
C ARG A 784 28.37 21.90 22.15
N THR A 785 29.13 21.35 23.09
CA THR A 785 30.59 21.30 23.10
C THR A 785 31.07 19.92 23.57
N PHE A 786 32.35 19.60 23.34
CA PHE A 786 32.94 18.35 23.84
C PHE A 786 32.98 18.33 25.38
N ASP A 787 33.25 19.47 26.02
CA ASP A 787 33.22 19.62 27.49
C ASP A 787 31.87 19.18 28.10
N ASP A 788 30.75 19.44 27.41
CA ASP A 788 29.41 19.08 27.89
C ASP A 788 29.19 17.54 27.90
N LEU A 789 29.97 16.76 27.14
CA LEU A 789 29.93 15.29 27.14
C LEU A 789 30.64 14.69 28.37
N GLY A 790 31.42 15.48 29.10
CA GLY A 790 32.03 15.11 30.37
C GLY A 790 32.93 13.88 30.26
N PRO A 791 32.83 12.90 31.18
CA PRO A 791 33.71 11.73 31.21
C PRO A 791 33.70 10.87 29.94
N LEU A 792 32.65 10.97 29.11
CA LEU A 792 32.52 10.20 27.88
C LEU A 792 33.62 10.54 26.86
N GLU A 793 34.12 11.78 26.85
CA GLU A 793 35.21 12.20 25.95
C GLU A 793 36.51 11.45 26.22
N SER A 794 36.75 11.07 27.47
CA SER A 794 37.94 10.34 27.90
C SER A 794 37.78 8.82 27.93
N ASP A 795 36.62 8.30 27.55
CA ASP A 795 36.32 6.87 27.57
C ASP A 795 36.65 6.23 26.22
N ASP A 796 37.63 5.32 26.18
CA ASP A 796 38.10 4.67 24.95
C ASP A 796 37.00 3.89 24.18
N ARG A 797 35.86 3.62 24.82
CA ARG A 797 34.72 2.96 24.17
C ARG A 797 33.91 3.91 23.29
N TRP A 798 34.01 5.22 23.51
CA TRP A 798 33.32 6.26 22.76
C TRP A 798 34.28 6.88 21.75
N ARG A 799 33.84 6.99 20.49
CA ARG A 799 34.64 7.59 19.42
C ARG A 799 33.85 8.69 18.71
N PRO A 800 34.50 9.65 18.03
CA PRO A 800 33.80 10.51 17.10
C PRO A 800 33.10 9.69 16.01
N PRO A 801 31.85 10.04 15.61
CA PRO A 801 31.18 9.38 14.50
C PRO A 801 31.74 9.86 13.16
N ASP A 802 31.71 8.99 12.15
CA ASP A 802 32.29 9.23 10.83
C ASP A 802 31.28 9.93 9.89
N PRO A 803 31.58 11.15 9.41
CA PRO A 803 30.73 11.83 8.44
C PRO A 803 30.91 11.28 7.02
N ASP A 804 29.83 11.30 6.22
CA ASP A 804 29.88 10.96 4.80
C ASP A 804 29.19 12.04 3.95
N ALA A 805 29.98 12.73 3.12
CA ALA A 805 29.48 13.78 2.23
C ALA A 805 28.44 13.27 1.20
N ARG A 806 28.41 11.97 0.90
CA ARG A 806 27.43 11.35 -0.02
C ARG A 806 26.04 11.24 0.61
N VAL A 807 25.97 11.12 1.94
CA VAL A 807 24.69 11.09 2.69
C VAL A 807 24.11 12.49 2.79
N GLY A 808 24.97 13.51 2.88
CA GLY A 808 24.55 14.90 3.02
C GLY A 808 23.91 15.21 4.37
N VAL A 809 23.39 16.43 4.52
CA VAL A 809 22.67 16.88 5.72
C VAL A 809 21.18 16.72 5.47
N TRP A 810 20.50 15.95 6.33
CA TRP A 810 19.06 15.81 6.29
C TRP A 810 18.38 17.07 6.84
N THR A 811 17.35 17.53 6.13
CA THR A 811 16.54 18.71 6.44
C THR A 811 15.07 18.35 6.26
N ASP A 812 14.17 19.16 6.80
CA ASP A 812 12.73 18.97 6.57
C ASP A 812 12.34 19.02 5.08
N ASP A 813 13.12 19.73 4.26
CA ASP A 813 12.92 19.83 2.82
C ASP A 813 13.53 18.65 2.05
N TYR A 814 14.56 18.00 2.60
CA TYR A 814 15.36 16.98 1.92
C TYR A 814 15.97 15.96 2.89
N SER A 815 15.62 14.68 2.74
CA SER A 815 16.02 13.57 3.61
C SER A 815 16.03 12.24 2.88
#